data_AF-A0A3A6PD35-F1
#
_entry.id   AF-A0A3A6PD35-F1
#
_cell.length_a   1.000
_cell.length_b   1.000
_cell.length_c   1.000
_cell.angle_alpha   90.00
_cell.angle_beta   90.00
_cell.angle_gamma   90.00
#
_symmetry.space_group_name_H-M   'P 1'
#
loop_
_entity.id
_entity.type
_entity.pdbx_description
1 polymer ?
#
loop_
_entity_poly.entity_id
_entity_poly.type
_entity_poly.pdbx_seq_one_letter_code
_entity_poly.pdbx_strand_id
1 'polypeptide(L)'
;MNKLYMRYVLTGTLSVLVPLWGAGNAGAYLSPSNPAVLTADPAQIQYMDPSYLNDYVTPAAPGYVIGPGSIPDYLTSPNWAYSPPLRKFIDTLPGLGAANANNLGQYIPVAVPDITTYPGSDYYEIELREFREQMHSDLPAAPNATTLRGYMQVNSGTDTSGGCTDPALNLANPCTGADNTLSAQAEPHYLGPVIIAQKDRPVRVKFINALPTGAGGDLFVPVDTSIMGAGPFEIDYDPVTKETTALTTGDFTQNRADLHLHGGRTPWISDGTPHQWITPAGEVTDYPTGVSVENVPDMPTPAAGEQTYYWTNQQSARMLFYHDHAWGITRLNVYVGEAAGYVIRDDTEQALIAAGIIPGLNPADEIPLVIQDKTYVDASTIAATDPTWAWGTQPWDGTPGGAMTPVEGDLWWPHVYMPAQNPFDFSGIAPMGRWAYGPYFWPATNNFFQPIPNPYYDPACNPNDPNTPGSFGGFCQAPEIPSSPNPSWGAEAFMDTPTVNGTAYPVMNVEPKPYRLRILNAAHDRFFNLQMYIADPTPPVPGNSPQNPPACVDFAADGYGGFANTCASNTEVRMVPASADAISTPPPGGGGVLAKPATWPEDGRPGGVPDWSWIGPSWVMIGSEGGFLPKPVVLPNQPVTWNNDVTTFNAGNVNGGSLLLGPAERADVIVDFSAYAGQTLILYNDAPAPWPALDPHYDYYTDAPDNREMGGADTTPVGFGPNTRTIMQIKVAAGAGTAFNMANLNEAFDPADGVSPGVFRDSQDPIIAGQGNLNPTADPVLYEAFVFDGTDFSAYNSNYNTTFPATYPNWGIARINDAAVSFYNPTAAAIQTITMQKKAIQDEQGETFDEFGRMRAGLGLTLQTPVAGRVNFVLQSYSDPPSEILAEDGIQVWKITHNGVDTHPVHFHLFDVQVLNRVGWDGFMRLPDPTELGWKDTVRISPLEDTIVALKPVTPQMPFGVPESIRPLNPAKPMGDATALSLIDPATGQAWLEPNLNRMFNLDWEYVWHCHILSHEENDMMRNISFEFAEVLPPTVTNITATPNGPDQIDLTWTDPTPAADPATLGNHANEIKFRIERSTNGGAYTFLADALANATTYSDATALAGSTYQYRVFAVNAAGDSPLPEDLIGIRRGTSWLLDSNANGTWDGPSIDTKFIFGLDTDIPVLGDWNGDGRTEIGVFRNGIWYLDLNGNGVWDGTPTDGLFKFGISTDKPVAGDWNGDGTTE
;
A
#
# COMPACT_ATOMS: atom_id res chain seq x y z
N MET A 1 44.29 12.20 -30.77
CA MET A 1 45.74 11.90 -30.88
C MET A 1 46.50 12.67 -29.80
N ASN A 2 46.91 12.01 -28.72
CA ASN A 2 48.28 11.94 -28.19
C ASN A 2 48.25 11.31 -26.79
N LYS A 3 49.00 10.21 -26.68
CA LYS A 3 49.05 9.23 -25.60
C LYS A 3 49.60 9.84 -24.30
N LEU A 4 49.06 9.42 -23.16
CA LEU A 4 49.81 9.32 -21.92
C LEU A 4 49.92 7.84 -21.52
N TYR A 5 51.17 7.38 -21.45
CA TYR A 5 51.59 6.02 -21.09
C TYR A 5 51.57 5.87 -19.56
N MET A 6 50.86 4.87 -19.02
CA MET A 6 51.17 4.33 -17.69
C MET A 6 52.03 3.08 -17.83
N ARG A 7 53.19 3.10 -17.15
CA ARG A 7 54.15 1.99 -17.07
C ARG A 7 53.63 0.94 -16.10
N TYR A 8 53.49 -0.28 -16.59
CA TYR A 8 53.46 -1.51 -15.79
C TYR A 8 54.82 -1.73 -15.11
N VAL A 9 54.80 -2.05 -13.82
CA VAL A 9 55.86 -2.80 -13.14
C VAL A 9 55.24 -4.11 -12.68
N LEU A 10 55.49 -5.16 -13.47
CA LEU A 10 55.31 -6.54 -13.09
C LEU A 10 56.47 -6.93 -12.14
N THR A 11 56.14 -7.17 -10.88
CA THR A 11 56.87 -8.11 -10.03
C THR A 11 55.85 -9.09 -9.48
N GLY A 12 56.13 -10.39 -9.65
CA GLY A 12 55.18 -11.48 -9.56
C GLY A 12 54.53 -11.69 -8.19
N THR A 13 53.43 -12.44 -8.26
CA THR A 13 52.55 -12.93 -7.18
C THR A 13 51.79 -11.85 -6.40
N LEU A 14 50.59 -11.52 -6.87
CA LEU A 14 49.51 -10.96 -6.05
C LEU A 14 48.17 -11.51 -6.54
N SER A 15 47.46 -12.18 -5.64
CA SER A 15 46.09 -12.64 -5.76
C SER A 15 45.13 -11.45 -5.59
N VAL A 16 44.12 -11.40 -6.47
CA VAL A 16 42.77 -10.81 -6.35
C VAL A 16 42.63 -9.48 -5.57
N LEU A 17 42.32 -8.40 -6.29
CA LEU A 17 41.63 -7.23 -5.75
C LEU A 17 40.17 -7.62 -5.47
N VAL A 18 39.80 -7.70 -4.19
CA VAL A 18 38.41 -7.86 -3.71
C VAL A 18 37.89 -6.46 -3.36
N PRO A 19 36.71 -6.02 -3.84
CA PRO A 19 36.10 -4.76 -3.41
C PRO A 19 35.65 -4.87 -1.95
N LEU A 20 36.02 -3.90 -1.10
CA LEU A 20 35.34 -3.68 0.17
C LEU A 20 33.95 -3.14 -0.15
N TRP A 21 32.92 -3.98 -0.04
CA TRP A 21 31.59 -3.73 0.52
C TRP A 21 30.78 -5.03 0.33
N GLY A 22 30.37 -5.65 1.43
CA GLY A 22 29.31 -6.67 1.46
C GLY A 22 29.58 -8.03 0.80
N ALA A 23 30.60 -8.77 1.23
CA ALA A 23 30.60 -10.24 1.30
C ALA A 23 32.00 -10.75 1.71
N GLY A 24 32.15 -11.18 2.96
CA GLY A 24 33.38 -11.83 3.42
C GLY A 24 33.44 -11.94 4.93
N ASN A 25 33.23 -13.16 5.44
CA ASN A 25 33.43 -13.67 6.80
C ASN A 25 33.42 -12.64 7.94
N ALA A 26 32.32 -12.64 8.71
CA ALA A 26 32.23 -12.15 10.08
C ALA A 26 33.02 -10.87 10.41
N GLY A 27 32.32 -9.73 10.44
CA GLY A 27 32.74 -8.52 11.16
C GLY A 27 34.19 -8.09 11.01
N ALA A 28 34.51 -7.25 10.01
CA ALA A 28 35.71 -6.42 10.06
C ALA A 28 35.62 -5.21 9.10
N TYR A 29 35.15 -4.07 9.60
CA TYR A 29 35.66 -2.78 9.13
C TYR A 29 37.10 -2.60 9.64
N LEU A 30 38.11 -3.24 9.05
CA LEU A 30 39.51 -2.82 9.16
C LEU A 30 40.35 -3.50 8.07
N SER A 31 41.09 -2.71 7.27
CA SER A 31 42.27 -3.19 6.54
C SER A 31 43.55 -2.89 7.36
N PRO A 32 44.29 -3.91 7.87
CA PRO A 32 45.52 -3.72 8.64
C PRO A 32 46.82 -3.66 7.81
N SER A 33 46.80 -3.44 6.49
CA SER A 33 47.99 -3.66 5.64
C SER A 33 48.82 -2.44 5.22
N ASN A 34 48.89 -1.37 6.02
CA ASN A 34 49.98 -0.39 5.90
C ASN A 34 50.39 0.22 7.26
N PRO A 35 51.45 -0.28 7.93
CA PRO A 35 51.86 0.20 9.25
C PRO A 35 52.63 1.54 9.21
N ALA A 36 52.44 2.36 8.18
CA ALA A 36 53.17 3.61 7.99
C ALA A 36 52.22 4.76 7.63
N VAL A 37 51.41 5.18 8.62
CA VAL A 37 50.99 6.55 8.96
C VAL A 37 49.70 6.40 9.76
N LEU A 38 49.83 6.30 11.09
CA LEU A 38 48.86 6.70 12.11
C LEU A 38 49.54 6.45 13.46
N THR A 39 50.63 7.19 13.73
CA THR A 39 51.03 7.44 15.10
C THR A 39 50.01 8.42 15.66
N ALA A 40 48.98 7.89 16.32
CA ALA A 40 47.98 8.68 17.01
C ALA A 40 48.66 9.57 18.07
N ASP A 41 48.59 10.87 17.85
CA ASP A 41 48.65 11.84 18.93
C ASP A 41 47.33 11.72 19.71
N PRO A 42 47.35 11.46 21.03
CA PRO A 42 46.14 11.41 21.86
C PRO A 42 45.31 12.70 21.84
N ALA A 43 45.80 13.78 21.22
CA ALA A 43 45.07 15.03 21.02
C ALA A 43 44.14 15.07 19.78
N GLN A 44 44.01 13.99 19.00
CA GLN A 44 43.12 13.95 17.81
C GLN A 44 41.76 13.27 18.04
N ILE A 45 41.43 12.86 19.26
CA ILE A 45 40.03 12.58 19.65
C ILE A 45 39.37 13.93 19.90
N GLN A 46 38.93 14.61 18.84
CA GLN A 46 37.90 15.65 18.86
C GLN A 46 37.80 16.29 17.47
N TYR A 47 36.73 15.95 16.75
CA TYR A 47 35.99 16.95 15.97
C TYR A 47 34.49 16.63 16.06
N MET A 48 33.95 16.65 17.29
CA MET A 48 32.72 17.43 17.48
C MET A 48 33.16 18.88 17.40
N ASP A 49 32.56 19.67 16.51
CA ASP A 49 32.79 21.11 16.51
C ASP A 49 32.39 21.69 17.89
N PRO A 50 33.33 22.29 18.65
CA PRO A 50 33.04 22.87 19.96
C PRO A 50 32.02 24.01 19.93
N SER A 51 31.66 24.54 18.75
CA SER A 51 30.60 25.53 18.60
C SER A 51 29.22 24.97 18.98
N TYR A 52 29.00 23.66 18.81
CA TYR A 52 27.77 23.00 19.23
C TYR A 52 27.73 22.73 20.74
N LEU A 53 28.88 22.71 21.44
CA LEU A 53 28.95 22.34 22.87
C LEU A 53 28.09 23.25 23.78
N ASN A 54 27.78 24.47 23.33
CA ASN A 54 26.98 25.45 24.07
C ASN A 54 25.48 25.43 23.71
N ASP A 55 25.05 24.67 22.70
CA ASP A 55 23.63 24.47 22.38
C ASP A 55 23.04 23.24 23.11
N TYR A 56 23.86 22.39 23.73
CA TYR A 56 23.44 21.14 24.41
C TYR A 56 22.92 21.33 25.86
N VAL A 57 22.34 22.47 26.21
CA VAL A 57 21.85 22.73 27.59
C VAL A 57 20.33 22.90 27.64
N THR A 58 19.61 21.77 27.63
CA THR A 58 18.29 21.46 28.28
C THR A 58 17.08 22.39 28.00
N PRO A 59 15.84 21.85 27.86
CA PRO A 59 15.26 20.90 28.82
C PRO A 59 14.59 19.68 28.21
N ALA A 60 14.78 18.54 28.87
CA ALA A 60 13.75 17.50 28.91
C ALA A 60 12.41 18.18 29.23
N ALA A 61 11.49 18.17 28.27
CA ALA A 61 10.14 18.67 28.51
C ALA A 61 9.55 17.90 29.71
N PRO A 62 9.04 18.60 30.74
CA PRO A 62 8.43 17.93 31.88
C PRO A 62 7.09 17.34 31.45
N GLY A 63 7.08 16.09 31.01
CA GLY A 63 5.87 15.38 30.59
C GLY A 63 6.10 14.14 29.73
N TYR A 64 7.18 14.07 28.96
CA TYR A 64 7.53 12.86 28.21
C TYR A 64 8.22 11.85 29.13
N VAL A 65 7.49 10.80 29.47
CA VAL A 65 8.10 9.59 30.04
C VAL A 65 8.88 8.94 28.91
N ILE A 66 10.22 8.92 29.01
CA ILE A 66 11.07 8.05 28.19
C ILE A 66 10.76 6.60 28.64
N GLY A 67 9.79 5.99 27.97
CA GLY A 67 9.39 4.58 28.04
C GLY A 67 8.65 4.12 29.32
N PRO A 68 7.55 3.34 29.21
CA PRO A 68 7.01 2.57 30.32
C PRO A 68 7.88 1.31 30.58
N GLY A 69 9.09 1.47 31.13
CA GLY A 69 9.95 0.32 31.41
C GLY A 69 11.34 0.66 31.97
N SER A 70 12.06 -0.36 32.46
CA SER A 70 13.50 -0.23 32.70
C SER A 70 14.21 -0.04 31.36
N ILE A 71 15.17 0.90 31.32
CA ILE A 71 16.15 1.01 30.25
C ILE A 71 16.79 -0.39 30.07
N PRO A 72 16.77 -1.01 28.88
CA PRO A 72 17.40 -2.33 28.68
C PRO A 72 18.91 -2.24 28.92
N ASP A 73 19.54 -3.32 29.41
CA ASP A 73 21.01 -3.40 29.40
C ASP A 73 21.49 -3.72 27.99
N TYR A 74 21.95 -2.70 27.28
CA TYR A 74 22.37 -2.71 25.87
C TYR A 74 23.51 -3.70 25.55
N LEU A 75 24.22 -4.24 26.54
CA LEU A 75 25.37 -5.12 26.30
C LEU A 75 25.11 -6.56 26.72
N THR A 76 24.26 -6.78 27.72
CA THR A 76 23.96 -8.12 28.24
C THR A 76 22.56 -8.63 27.89
N SER A 77 21.69 -7.77 27.36
CA SER A 77 20.35 -8.14 26.91
C SER A 77 20.36 -8.34 25.39
N PRO A 78 20.25 -9.59 24.90
CA PRO A 78 20.02 -9.82 23.48
C PRO A 78 18.64 -9.29 23.07
N ASN A 79 18.51 -8.99 21.79
CA ASN A 79 17.34 -8.32 21.20
C ASN A 79 17.00 -8.97 19.86
N TRP A 80 16.69 -10.26 19.93
CA TRP A 80 16.35 -11.09 18.80
C TRP A 80 15.61 -12.33 19.26
N ALA A 81 14.80 -12.91 18.40
CA ALA A 81 14.25 -14.24 18.62
C ALA A 81 14.29 -15.03 17.33
N TYR A 82 14.15 -16.34 17.47
CA TYR A 82 13.99 -17.25 16.36
C TYR A 82 12.89 -18.26 16.69
N SER A 83 12.30 -18.82 15.64
CA SER A 83 11.32 -19.88 15.71
C SER A 83 11.91 -21.15 16.34
N PRO A 84 11.16 -21.89 17.19
CA PRO A 84 11.58 -23.21 17.63
C PRO A 84 11.84 -24.13 16.41
N PRO A 85 12.64 -25.20 16.52
CA PRO A 85 12.89 -26.10 15.41
C PRO A 85 11.59 -26.68 14.81
N LEU A 86 11.23 -26.27 13.59
CA LEU A 86 10.06 -26.76 12.87
C LEU A 86 10.47 -27.77 11.80
N ARG A 87 9.96 -29.01 11.86
CA ARG A 87 10.24 -30.03 10.83
C ARG A 87 9.69 -29.57 9.48
N LYS A 88 10.54 -29.45 8.47
CA LYS A 88 10.06 -29.07 7.13
C LYS A 88 9.24 -30.19 6.50
N PHE A 89 8.28 -29.82 5.65
CA PHE A 89 7.60 -30.72 4.71
C PHE A 89 6.76 -31.84 5.36
N ILE A 90 6.22 -31.60 6.55
CA ILE A 90 5.30 -32.53 7.22
C ILE A 90 3.82 -32.16 7.04
N ASP A 91 3.54 -30.88 6.77
CA ASP A 91 2.20 -30.35 6.55
C ASP A 91 1.94 -30.10 5.06
N THR A 92 0.73 -30.38 4.59
CA THR A 92 0.35 -30.13 3.18
C THR A 92 -0.07 -28.67 2.97
N LEU A 93 0.11 -28.15 1.76
CA LEU A 93 -0.32 -26.80 1.38
C LEU A 93 -1.86 -26.65 1.50
N PRO A 94 -2.37 -25.63 2.21
CA PRO A 94 -3.79 -25.27 2.21
C PRO A 94 -4.27 -24.83 0.82
N GLY A 95 -5.42 -25.35 0.39
CA GLY A 95 -6.09 -24.96 -0.85
C GLY A 95 -7.30 -24.04 -0.63
N LEU A 96 -7.94 -23.66 -1.74
CA LEU A 96 -9.17 -22.85 -1.72
C LEU A 96 -10.39 -23.67 -1.26
N GLY A 97 -11.09 -23.18 -0.25
CA GLY A 97 -12.31 -23.75 0.30
C GLY A 97 -12.08 -24.95 1.23
N ALA A 98 -13.05 -25.19 2.12
CA ALA A 98 -12.97 -26.20 3.18
C ALA A 98 -12.72 -27.63 2.70
N ALA A 99 -13.09 -27.97 1.46
CA ALA A 99 -12.83 -29.28 0.88
C ALA A 99 -11.34 -29.55 0.60
N ASN A 100 -10.53 -28.49 0.56
CA ASN A 100 -9.09 -28.54 0.29
C ASN A 100 -8.27 -28.17 1.54
N ALA A 101 -8.82 -28.43 2.72
CA ALA A 101 -8.11 -28.26 3.97
C ALA A 101 -6.89 -29.18 4.06
N ASN A 102 -5.79 -28.67 4.62
CA ASN A 102 -4.61 -29.46 4.91
C ASN A 102 -4.80 -30.37 6.13
N ASN A 103 -3.76 -31.10 6.53
CA ASN A 103 -3.77 -31.98 7.69
C ASN A 103 -3.88 -31.25 9.05
N LEU A 104 -3.72 -29.93 9.10
CA LEU A 104 -3.95 -29.08 10.28
C LEU A 104 -5.40 -28.55 10.32
N GLY A 105 -6.17 -28.72 9.24
CA GLY A 105 -7.51 -28.15 9.08
C GLY A 105 -7.51 -26.75 8.46
N GLN A 106 -6.36 -26.21 8.06
CA GLN A 106 -6.23 -24.91 7.41
C GLN A 106 -6.68 -25.00 5.95
N TYR A 107 -7.43 -24.00 5.49
CA TYR A 107 -7.76 -23.74 4.09
C TYR A 107 -7.91 -22.24 3.89
N ILE A 108 -7.90 -21.76 2.65
CA ILE A 108 -8.23 -20.38 2.32
C ILE A 108 -9.73 -20.32 2.00
N PRO A 109 -10.58 -19.69 2.82
CA PRO A 109 -12.01 -19.57 2.52
C PRO A 109 -12.26 -18.87 1.18
N VAL A 110 -13.39 -19.16 0.54
CA VAL A 110 -13.83 -18.48 -0.69
C VAL A 110 -15.16 -17.82 -0.39
N ALA A 111 -15.24 -16.51 -0.61
CA ALA A 111 -16.45 -15.74 -0.37
C ALA A 111 -17.57 -16.20 -1.32
N VAL A 112 -18.82 -16.15 -0.84
CA VAL A 112 -19.99 -16.46 -1.67
C VAL A 112 -20.88 -15.21 -1.71
N PRO A 113 -21.11 -14.61 -2.89
CA PRO A 113 -21.81 -13.34 -2.98
C PRO A 113 -23.29 -13.46 -2.62
N ASP A 114 -23.83 -12.47 -1.93
CA ASP A 114 -25.25 -12.16 -1.95
C ASP A 114 -25.54 -11.27 -3.18
N ILE A 115 -26.26 -11.79 -4.16
CA ILE A 115 -26.60 -11.08 -5.40
C ILE A 115 -28.00 -10.46 -5.36
N THR A 116 -28.67 -10.51 -4.20
CA THR A 116 -30.09 -10.15 -4.06
C THR A 116 -30.31 -8.89 -3.26
N THR A 117 -29.44 -8.59 -2.29
CA THR A 117 -29.53 -7.36 -1.48
C THR A 117 -29.26 -6.11 -2.32
N TYR A 118 -28.27 -6.17 -3.21
CA TYR A 118 -27.97 -5.11 -4.18
C TYR A 118 -27.87 -5.71 -5.61
N PRO A 119 -29.01 -5.90 -6.31
CA PRO A 119 -29.03 -6.50 -7.64
C PRO A 119 -28.07 -5.82 -8.62
N GLY A 120 -27.37 -6.61 -9.44
CA GLY A 120 -26.33 -6.11 -10.34
C GLY A 120 -24.95 -5.93 -9.69
N SER A 121 -24.83 -6.21 -8.40
CA SER A 121 -23.56 -6.22 -7.66
C SER A 121 -23.45 -7.46 -6.75
N ASP A 122 -22.23 -7.76 -6.32
CA ASP A 122 -21.98 -8.78 -5.31
C ASP A 122 -21.87 -8.13 -3.94
N TYR A 123 -22.59 -8.66 -2.93
CA TYR A 123 -22.60 -8.12 -1.58
C TYR A 123 -22.02 -9.10 -0.55
N TYR A 124 -21.18 -8.56 0.35
CA TYR A 124 -20.56 -9.29 1.45
C TYR A 124 -20.65 -8.49 2.75
N GLU A 125 -20.84 -9.19 3.86
CA GLU A 125 -20.58 -8.68 5.21
C GLU A 125 -19.31 -9.36 5.72
N ILE A 126 -18.23 -8.60 5.88
CA ILE A 126 -16.91 -9.10 6.28
C ILE A 126 -16.62 -8.59 7.69
N GLU A 127 -16.49 -9.52 8.64
CA GLU A 127 -16.20 -9.25 10.04
C GLU A 127 -14.73 -9.53 10.36
N LEU A 128 -14.07 -8.62 11.06
CA LEU A 128 -12.73 -8.82 11.62
C LEU A 128 -12.83 -9.43 13.02
N ARG A 129 -12.10 -10.53 13.27
CA ARG A 129 -12.07 -11.22 14.57
C ARG A 129 -10.65 -11.55 15.00
N GLU A 130 -10.45 -11.58 16.31
CA GLU A 130 -9.33 -12.32 16.92
C GLU A 130 -9.68 -13.81 17.01
N PHE A 131 -8.77 -14.68 16.59
CA PHE A 131 -8.93 -16.13 16.62
C PHE A 131 -7.59 -16.85 16.82
N ARG A 132 -7.62 -18.18 16.89
CA ARG A 132 -6.40 -19.01 17.04
C ARG A 132 -6.37 -20.12 16.00
N GLU A 133 -5.24 -20.28 15.33
CA GLU A 133 -5.03 -21.34 14.32
C GLU A 133 -3.63 -21.96 14.46
N GLN A 134 -3.54 -23.28 14.27
CA GLN A 134 -2.27 -23.99 14.32
C GLN A 134 -1.53 -23.80 12.99
N MET A 135 -0.39 -23.11 13.02
CA MET A 135 0.36 -22.73 11.81
C MET A 135 1.38 -23.80 11.34
N HIS A 136 1.67 -24.80 12.19
CA HIS A 136 2.55 -25.92 11.89
C HIS A 136 2.30 -27.09 12.86
N SER A 137 2.52 -28.34 12.43
CA SER A 137 2.37 -29.55 13.26
C SER A 137 3.27 -29.59 14.51
N ASP A 138 4.38 -28.84 14.51
CA ASP A 138 5.29 -28.72 15.67
C ASP A 138 4.96 -27.55 16.60
N LEU A 139 4.04 -26.66 16.20
CA LEU A 139 3.52 -25.60 17.05
C LEU A 139 2.28 -26.08 17.81
N PRO A 140 1.91 -25.44 18.92
CA PRO A 140 0.72 -25.85 19.68
C PRO A 140 -0.57 -25.81 18.87
N ALA A 141 -1.46 -26.76 19.13
CA ALA A 141 -2.84 -26.76 18.65
C ALA A 141 -3.76 -26.01 19.63
N ALA A 142 -5.02 -25.81 19.24
CA ALA A 142 -6.05 -25.25 20.11
C ALA A 142 -6.14 -26.00 21.46
N PRO A 143 -6.30 -25.29 22.60
CA PRO A 143 -6.62 -23.86 22.73
C PRO A 143 -5.40 -22.93 22.74
N ASN A 144 -4.17 -23.45 22.63
CA ASN A 144 -2.93 -22.66 22.73
C ASN A 144 -2.30 -22.36 21.37
N ALA A 145 -3.05 -22.55 20.28
CA ALA A 145 -2.58 -22.20 18.95
C ALA A 145 -2.27 -20.70 18.82
N THR A 146 -1.49 -20.35 17.80
CA THR A 146 -1.07 -18.98 17.48
C THR A 146 -2.28 -18.06 17.40
N THR A 147 -2.29 -16.99 18.18
CA THR A 147 -3.33 -15.95 18.10
C THR A 147 -3.11 -15.07 16.89
N LEU A 148 -4.20 -14.77 16.19
CA LEU A 148 -4.24 -14.06 14.92
C LEU A 148 -5.44 -13.12 14.90
N ARG A 149 -5.41 -12.11 14.03
CA ARG A 149 -6.60 -11.35 13.62
C ARG A 149 -6.86 -11.62 12.14
N GLY A 150 -8.11 -11.75 11.74
CA GLY A 150 -8.43 -12.08 10.36
C GLY A 150 -9.90 -11.89 9.99
N TYR A 151 -10.13 -11.84 8.68
CA TYR A 151 -11.43 -11.53 8.10
C TYR A 151 -12.33 -12.76 7.97
N MET A 152 -13.62 -12.57 8.19
CA MET A 152 -14.64 -13.60 8.09
C MET A 152 -15.94 -13.07 7.45
N GLN A 153 -16.36 -13.59 6.30
CA GLN A 153 -17.73 -13.40 5.81
C GLN A 153 -18.77 -13.97 6.80
N VAL A 154 -19.76 -13.15 7.18
CA VAL A 154 -20.81 -13.50 8.16
C VAL A 154 -22.22 -13.57 7.57
N ASN A 155 -22.50 -12.88 6.47
CA ASN A 155 -23.76 -13.04 5.75
C ASN A 155 -23.76 -14.34 4.92
N SER A 156 -24.96 -14.89 4.67
CA SER A 156 -25.11 -15.99 3.72
C SER A 156 -25.15 -15.48 2.28
N GLY A 157 -24.39 -16.11 1.40
CA GLY A 157 -24.43 -15.88 -0.05
C GLY A 157 -25.56 -16.65 -0.75
N THR A 158 -25.81 -16.30 -2.00
CA THR A 158 -26.92 -16.82 -2.82
C THR A 158 -26.60 -18.20 -3.42
N ASP A 159 -27.48 -19.18 -3.20
CA ASP A 159 -27.43 -20.50 -3.84
C ASP A 159 -28.02 -20.46 -5.25
N THR A 160 -27.16 -20.39 -6.26
CA THR A 160 -27.57 -20.41 -7.68
C THR A 160 -27.72 -21.82 -8.24
N SER A 161 -27.47 -22.89 -7.47
CA SER A 161 -27.54 -24.27 -7.95
C SER A 161 -28.96 -24.70 -8.39
N GLY A 162 -29.99 -24.03 -7.86
CA GLY A 162 -31.38 -24.16 -8.29
C GLY A 162 -31.70 -23.53 -9.65
N GLY A 163 -30.73 -22.87 -10.29
CA GLY A 163 -30.88 -22.18 -11.56
C GLY A 163 -31.61 -20.85 -11.47
N CYS A 164 -31.61 -20.20 -10.30
CA CYS A 164 -32.03 -18.80 -10.20
C CYS A 164 -30.95 -17.87 -10.76
N THR A 165 -31.32 -16.66 -11.18
CA THR A 165 -30.42 -15.67 -11.79
C THR A 165 -30.42 -14.35 -11.03
N ASP A 166 -29.37 -13.55 -11.16
CA ASP A 166 -29.33 -12.18 -10.63
C ASP A 166 -30.60 -11.39 -11.05
N PRO A 167 -31.32 -10.76 -10.10
CA PRO A 167 -32.53 -9.98 -10.41
C PRO A 167 -32.30 -8.86 -11.42
N ALA A 168 -31.11 -8.24 -11.47
CA ALA A 168 -30.81 -7.16 -12.41
C ALA A 168 -30.76 -7.60 -13.88
N LEU A 169 -30.51 -8.89 -14.15
CA LEU A 169 -30.45 -9.41 -15.52
C LEU A 169 -31.83 -9.56 -16.17
N ASN A 170 -32.93 -9.41 -15.42
CA ASN A 170 -34.30 -9.55 -15.92
C ASN A 170 -34.56 -10.87 -16.67
N LEU A 171 -33.92 -11.96 -16.23
CA LEU A 171 -34.09 -13.30 -16.79
C LEU A 171 -35.24 -14.05 -16.09
N ALA A 172 -35.61 -15.21 -16.65
CA ALA A 172 -36.59 -16.09 -16.02
C ALA A 172 -36.02 -16.66 -14.70
N ASN A 173 -36.83 -16.65 -13.63
CA ASN A 173 -36.47 -17.16 -12.29
C ASN A 173 -35.40 -16.31 -11.55
N PRO A 174 -35.67 -15.02 -11.26
CA PRO A 174 -34.73 -14.20 -10.48
C PRO A 174 -34.59 -14.73 -9.05
N CYS A 175 -33.37 -14.73 -8.52
CA CYS A 175 -33.09 -15.08 -7.12
C CYS A 175 -33.79 -14.09 -6.16
N THR A 176 -34.03 -14.53 -4.94
CA THR A 176 -34.65 -13.77 -3.86
C THR A 176 -33.83 -13.93 -2.59
N GLY A 177 -34.07 -13.10 -1.58
CA GLY A 177 -33.38 -13.25 -0.28
C GLY A 177 -33.59 -14.61 0.40
N ALA A 178 -34.60 -15.40 -0.02
CA ALA A 178 -34.77 -16.78 0.45
C ALA A 178 -33.73 -17.76 -0.11
N ASP A 179 -33.04 -17.38 -1.19
CA ASP A 179 -31.98 -18.16 -1.83
C ASP A 179 -30.59 -17.89 -1.20
N ASN A 180 -30.49 -16.92 -0.29
CA ASN A 180 -29.27 -16.65 0.49
C ASN A 180 -29.06 -17.71 1.57
N THR A 181 -28.66 -18.91 1.16
CA THR A 181 -28.54 -20.10 2.03
C THR A 181 -27.14 -20.67 2.14
N LEU A 182 -26.16 -20.13 1.41
CA LEU A 182 -24.78 -20.62 1.44
C LEU A 182 -23.94 -19.83 2.44
N SER A 183 -23.43 -20.50 3.46
CA SER A 183 -22.40 -19.91 4.32
C SER A 183 -21.03 -20.08 3.66
N ALA A 184 -20.27 -18.99 3.56
CA ALA A 184 -18.92 -19.01 2.99
C ALA A 184 -17.89 -19.67 3.92
N GLN A 185 -18.10 -19.62 5.24
CA GLN A 185 -17.26 -20.29 6.22
C GLN A 185 -17.92 -20.41 7.59
N ALA A 186 -17.56 -21.45 8.34
CA ALA A 186 -18.09 -21.70 9.68
C ALA A 186 -17.25 -21.03 10.79
N GLU A 187 -15.95 -20.89 10.57
CA GLU A 187 -14.96 -20.36 11.52
C GLU A 187 -13.98 -19.46 10.75
N PRO A 188 -13.29 -18.50 11.42
CA PRO A 188 -12.25 -17.70 10.79
C PRO A 188 -11.03 -18.56 10.46
N HIS A 189 -10.36 -18.24 9.35
CA HIS A 189 -9.12 -18.87 8.91
C HIS A 189 -8.12 -17.80 8.49
N TYR A 190 -6.83 -18.11 8.62
CA TYR A 190 -5.78 -17.22 8.16
C TYR A 190 -5.92 -16.93 6.66
N LEU A 191 -5.60 -15.69 6.24
CA LEU A 191 -5.84 -15.14 4.91
C LEU A 191 -7.30 -14.85 4.53
N GLY A 192 -8.26 -15.07 5.43
CA GLY A 192 -9.67 -14.69 5.24
C GLY A 192 -10.32 -15.22 3.94
N PRO A 193 -11.54 -14.76 3.61
CA PRO A 193 -12.24 -15.22 2.42
C PRO A 193 -11.73 -14.54 1.15
N VAL A 194 -11.25 -15.33 0.19
CA VAL A 194 -10.93 -14.82 -1.15
C VAL A 194 -12.21 -14.44 -1.89
N ILE A 195 -12.27 -13.20 -2.37
CA ILE A 195 -13.36 -12.73 -3.24
C ILE A 195 -12.97 -12.97 -4.69
N ILE A 196 -13.83 -13.66 -5.44
CA ILE A 196 -13.67 -13.85 -6.89
C ILE A 196 -14.73 -13.00 -7.58
N ALA A 197 -14.30 -11.89 -8.16
CA ALA A 197 -15.14 -10.92 -8.83
C ALA A 197 -15.05 -11.02 -10.36
N GLN A 198 -16.09 -10.55 -11.04
CA GLN A 198 -16.10 -10.37 -12.49
C GLN A 198 -15.79 -8.91 -12.81
N LYS A 199 -15.01 -8.66 -13.87
CA LYS A 199 -14.76 -7.32 -14.41
C LYS A 199 -16.08 -6.61 -14.69
N ASP A 200 -16.13 -5.32 -14.34
CA ASP A 200 -17.29 -4.41 -14.47
C ASP A 200 -18.53 -4.81 -13.66
N ARG A 201 -18.45 -5.83 -12.81
CA ARG A 201 -19.46 -6.13 -11.79
C ARG A 201 -18.97 -5.62 -10.44
N PRO A 202 -19.59 -4.58 -9.86
CA PRO A 202 -19.12 -4.01 -8.61
C PRO A 202 -19.35 -4.95 -7.42
N VAL A 203 -18.51 -4.81 -6.41
CA VAL A 203 -18.60 -5.48 -5.11
C VAL A 203 -18.91 -4.43 -4.05
N ARG A 204 -19.92 -4.71 -3.21
CA ARG A 204 -20.24 -3.96 -1.99
C ARG A 204 -19.83 -4.77 -0.77
N VAL A 205 -19.13 -4.13 0.16
CA VAL A 205 -18.73 -4.75 1.42
C VAL A 205 -19.26 -3.93 2.58
N LYS A 206 -19.90 -4.58 3.55
CA LYS A 206 -20.07 -4.04 4.90
C LYS A 206 -18.97 -4.64 5.77
N PHE A 207 -18.01 -3.83 6.16
CA PHE A 207 -16.94 -4.22 7.07
C PHE A 207 -17.41 -4.03 8.52
N ILE A 208 -17.11 -5.00 9.38
CA ILE A 208 -17.51 -5.01 10.79
C ILE A 208 -16.25 -5.26 11.62
N ASN A 209 -15.85 -4.28 12.43
CA ASN A 209 -14.78 -4.46 13.40
C ASN A 209 -15.36 -5.09 14.69
N ALA A 210 -15.15 -6.40 14.84
CA ALA A 210 -15.61 -7.17 16.00
C ALA A 210 -14.46 -7.58 16.94
N LEU A 211 -13.36 -6.82 16.91
CA LEU A 211 -12.28 -7.00 17.88
C LEU A 211 -12.76 -6.69 19.31
N PRO A 212 -12.12 -7.27 20.35
CA PRO A 212 -12.44 -6.91 21.72
C PRO A 212 -12.20 -5.42 22.00
N THR A 213 -12.88 -4.88 23.01
CA THR A 213 -12.77 -3.45 23.41
C THR A 213 -11.88 -3.25 24.64
N GLY A 214 -11.40 -2.02 24.82
CA GLY A 214 -10.50 -1.63 25.89
C GLY A 214 -9.21 -2.46 25.89
N ALA A 215 -8.66 -2.71 27.09
CA ALA A 215 -7.42 -3.49 27.24
C ALA A 215 -7.49 -4.88 26.57
N GLY A 216 -8.66 -5.53 26.50
CA GLY A 216 -8.78 -6.82 25.82
C GLY A 216 -8.57 -6.75 24.30
N GLY A 217 -8.67 -5.57 23.71
CA GLY A 217 -8.48 -5.30 22.29
C GLY A 217 -7.07 -4.81 21.92
N ASP A 218 -6.19 -4.64 22.90
CA ASP A 218 -4.81 -4.24 22.60
C ASP A 218 -4.09 -5.33 21.78
N LEU A 219 -3.11 -4.92 20.98
CA LEU A 219 -2.33 -5.86 20.19
C LEU A 219 -1.49 -6.74 21.14
N PHE A 220 -1.47 -8.03 20.85
CA PHE A 220 -0.64 -9.02 21.57
C PHE A 220 0.82 -9.07 21.08
N VAL A 221 1.22 -8.07 20.28
CA VAL A 221 2.59 -7.81 19.81
C VAL A 221 2.99 -6.37 20.20
N PRO A 222 4.29 -6.05 20.36
CA PRO A 222 4.73 -4.72 20.78
C PRO A 222 4.27 -3.60 19.85
N VAL A 223 3.61 -2.59 20.42
CA VAL A 223 3.27 -1.32 19.74
C VAL A 223 4.16 -0.21 20.28
N ASP A 224 4.92 0.43 19.38
CA ASP A 224 5.63 1.66 19.69
C ASP A 224 4.67 2.86 19.51
N THR A 225 4.18 3.37 20.63
CA THR A 225 3.21 4.49 20.67
C THR A 225 3.83 5.85 20.30
N SER A 226 5.13 5.92 20.03
CA SER A 226 5.73 7.16 19.50
C SER A 226 5.58 7.28 17.98
N ILE A 227 5.24 6.20 17.28
CA ILE A 227 4.93 6.24 15.85
C ILE A 227 3.66 7.07 15.64
N MET A 228 3.68 7.91 14.60
CA MET A 228 2.53 8.73 14.26
C MET A 228 1.28 7.87 14.01
N GLY A 229 0.14 8.28 14.56
CA GLY A 229 -1.08 7.49 14.49
C GLY A 229 -1.14 6.28 15.42
N ALA A 230 -0.06 5.90 16.12
CA ALA A 230 -0.04 4.73 17.02
C ALA A 230 -0.19 5.06 18.52
N GLY A 231 -0.01 6.32 18.93
CA GLY A 231 -0.07 6.74 20.33
C GLY A 231 -0.79 8.07 20.57
N PRO A 232 -0.18 9.06 21.23
CA PRO A 232 -0.92 10.19 21.76
C PRO A 232 -1.44 11.11 20.65
N PHE A 233 -2.68 11.56 20.81
CA PHE A 233 -3.28 12.64 20.05
C PHE A 233 -3.66 13.81 20.96
N GLU A 234 -3.66 15.00 20.37
CA GLU A 234 -4.15 16.23 20.99
C GLU A 234 -4.96 16.98 19.92
N ILE A 235 -6.26 17.14 20.11
CA ILE A 235 -7.17 17.70 19.08
C ILE A 235 -8.19 18.67 19.68
N ASP A 236 -8.64 19.64 18.90
CA ASP A 236 -9.68 20.61 19.25
C ASP A 236 -10.86 20.59 18.24
N TYR A 237 -11.09 19.42 17.65
CA TYR A 237 -12.19 19.12 16.76
C TYR A 237 -12.72 17.71 17.03
N ASP A 238 -13.95 17.43 16.61
CA ASP A 238 -14.55 16.09 16.65
C ASP A 238 -14.15 15.31 15.39
N PRO A 239 -13.52 14.12 15.50
CA PRO A 239 -13.06 13.37 14.31
C PRO A 239 -14.19 12.80 13.46
N VAL A 240 -15.41 12.67 14.01
CA VAL A 240 -16.61 12.22 13.29
C VAL A 240 -17.28 13.39 12.61
N THR A 241 -17.63 14.44 13.37
CA THR A 241 -18.43 15.57 12.85
C THR A 241 -17.59 16.67 12.22
N LYS A 242 -16.27 16.66 12.46
CA LYS A 242 -15.28 17.66 12.01
C LYS A 242 -15.51 19.07 12.59
N GLU A 243 -16.46 19.22 13.51
CA GLU A 243 -16.78 20.49 14.18
C GLU A 243 -15.75 20.83 15.26
N THR A 244 -15.56 22.12 15.55
CA THR A 244 -14.67 22.57 16.63
C THR A 244 -15.19 22.14 18.00
N THR A 245 -14.29 21.60 18.82
CA THR A 245 -14.57 21.16 20.19
C THR A 245 -13.57 21.76 21.18
N ALA A 246 -13.71 21.41 22.45
CA ALA A 246 -12.68 21.73 23.43
C ALA A 246 -11.47 20.81 23.24
N LEU A 247 -10.27 21.32 23.55
CA LEU A 247 -9.03 20.55 23.50
C LEU A 247 -9.17 19.23 24.27
N THR A 248 -8.91 18.13 23.56
CA THR A 248 -9.01 16.75 24.03
C THR A 248 -7.69 16.05 23.77
N THR A 249 -7.24 15.23 24.71
CA THR A 249 -5.98 14.48 24.65
C THR A 249 -6.23 13.04 25.03
N GLY A 250 -5.67 12.11 24.28
CA GLY A 250 -5.76 10.68 24.56
C GLY A 250 -4.72 9.92 23.74
N ASP A 251 -4.87 8.59 23.69
CA ASP A 251 -4.06 7.72 22.83
C ASP A 251 -4.98 7.03 21.82
N PHE A 252 -4.49 6.82 20.60
CA PHE A 252 -5.17 5.97 19.63
C PHE A 252 -5.23 4.53 20.16
N THR A 253 -6.40 3.89 20.03
CA THR A 253 -6.58 2.51 20.47
C THR A 253 -5.92 1.53 19.48
N GLN A 254 -5.52 0.34 19.94
CA GLN A 254 -4.80 -0.65 19.11
C GLN A 254 -5.74 -1.68 18.44
N ASN A 255 -7.06 -1.52 18.62
CA ASN A 255 -8.09 -2.33 17.98
C ASN A 255 -8.72 -1.64 16.75
N ARG A 256 -8.00 -0.71 16.12
CA ARG A 256 -8.42 -0.05 14.89
C ARG A 256 -8.13 -0.95 13.69
N ALA A 257 -8.99 -0.85 12.67
CA ALA A 257 -8.80 -1.54 11.41
C ALA A 257 -9.47 -0.79 10.24
N ASP A 258 -8.97 -1.03 9.04
CA ASP A 258 -9.47 -0.54 7.74
C ASP A 258 -9.38 -1.66 6.68
N LEU A 259 -9.99 -1.48 5.52
CA LEU A 259 -9.81 -2.32 4.34
C LEU A 259 -9.28 -1.48 3.18
N HIS A 260 -8.04 -1.72 2.79
CA HIS A 260 -7.50 -1.27 1.51
C HIS A 260 -7.58 -2.39 0.47
N LEU A 261 -8.19 -2.14 -0.69
CA LEU A 261 -8.13 -3.05 -1.84
C LEU A 261 -6.90 -2.70 -2.68
N HIS A 262 -5.78 -3.37 -2.43
CA HIS A 262 -4.50 -3.14 -3.11
C HIS A 262 -4.61 -3.40 -4.61
N GLY A 263 -4.32 -2.36 -5.41
CA GLY A 263 -4.48 -2.36 -6.86
C GLY A 263 -5.93 -2.14 -7.32
N GLY A 264 -6.81 -1.69 -6.43
CA GLY A 264 -8.20 -1.37 -6.67
C GLY A 264 -8.39 -0.07 -7.47
N ARG A 265 -9.26 -0.08 -8.50
CA ARG A 265 -9.87 1.14 -9.04
C ARG A 265 -11.15 1.44 -8.28
N THR A 266 -11.03 2.13 -7.17
CA THR A 266 -12.09 2.34 -6.19
C THR A 266 -12.30 3.84 -5.95
N PRO A 267 -13.52 4.30 -5.62
CA PRO A 267 -13.68 5.65 -5.07
C PRO A 267 -12.86 5.82 -3.81
N TRP A 268 -12.43 7.05 -3.55
CA TRP A 268 -11.62 7.39 -2.38
C TRP A 268 -12.29 7.01 -1.05
N ILE A 269 -13.63 7.10 -0.96
CA ILE A 269 -14.40 6.69 0.23
C ILE A 269 -14.36 5.17 0.50
N SER A 270 -13.81 4.39 -0.43
CA SER A 270 -13.70 2.92 -0.36
C SER A 270 -12.31 2.42 -0.73
N ASP A 271 -11.34 3.32 -0.73
CA ASP A 271 -9.95 3.03 -1.09
C ASP A 271 -9.19 2.42 0.08
N GLY A 272 -9.51 2.80 1.32
CA GLY A 272 -8.77 2.40 2.51
C GLY A 272 -7.52 3.26 2.71
N THR A 273 -7.67 4.59 2.58
CA THR A 273 -6.56 5.50 2.90
C THR A 273 -6.24 5.42 4.39
N PRO A 274 -5.00 5.70 4.82
CA PRO A 274 -4.60 5.51 6.21
C PRO A 274 -5.50 6.15 7.28
N HIS A 275 -6.31 7.14 6.93
CA HIS A 275 -7.23 7.83 7.83
C HIS A 275 -8.68 7.32 7.77
N GLN A 276 -8.96 6.16 7.16
CA GLN A 276 -10.30 5.55 7.03
C GLN A 276 -10.58 4.42 8.02
N TRP A 277 -9.74 4.23 9.04
CA TRP A 277 -9.95 3.19 10.04
C TRP A 277 -11.15 3.43 10.97
N ILE A 278 -11.66 2.35 11.56
CA ILE A 278 -12.72 2.34 12.58
C ILE A 278 -12.30 1.52 13.82
N THR A 279 -12.83 1.89 14.99
CA THR A 279 -12.75 1.07 16.23
C THR A 279 -13.96 0.13 16.37
N PRO A 280 -13.88 -0.96 17.17
CA PRO A 280 -15.02 -1.85 17.37
C PRO A 280 -16.19 -1.17 18.10
N ALA A 281 -17.38 -1.71 17.91
CA ALA A 281 -18.59 -1.21 18.54
C ALA A 281 -18.46 -1.19 20.08
N GLY A 282 -18.62 0.01 20.68
CA GLY A 282 -18.56 0.18 22.13
C GLY A 282 -17.16 0.40 22.71
N GLU A 283 -16.15 0.63 21.87
CA GLU A 283 -14.85 1.14 22.31
C GLU A 283 -15.00 2.48 23.03
N VAL A 284 -14.27 2.67 24.13
CA VAL A 284 -14.36 3.89 24.95
C VAL A 284 -13.17 4.77 24.62
N THR A 285 -13.32 5.57 23.58
CA THR A 285 -12.31 6.52 23.10
C THR A 285 -12.96 7.82 22.64
N ASP A 286 -12.23 8.93 22.77
CA ASP A 286 -12.62 10.22 22.19
C ASP A 286 -12.28 10.31 20.69
N TYR A 287 -11.65 9.27 20.12
CA TYR A 287 -11.28 9.17 18.70
C TYR A 287 -11.76 7.85 18.08
N PRO A 288 -13.09 7.64 17.92
CA PRO A 288 -13.66 6.34 17.56
C PRO A 288 -13.51 5.95 16.08
N THR A 289 -13.19 6.92 15.22
CA THR A 289 -13.10 6.73 13.76
C THR A 289 -12.06 7.67 13.18
N GLY A 290 -11.42 7.25 12.08
CA GLY A 290 -10.54 8.10 11.31
C GLY A 290 -11.28 9.23 10.59
N VAL A 291 -10.57 10.33 10.33
CA VAL A 291 -11.14 11.58 9.78
C VAL A 291 -11.55 11.52 8.30
N SER A 292 -11.14 10.46 7.59
CA SER A 292 -11.48 10.23 6.17
C SER A 292 -12.58 9.17 6.00
N VAL A 293 -13.19 8.69 7.08
CA VAL A 293 -14.29 7.71 7.01
C VAL A 293 -15.52 8.36 6.39
N GLU A 294 -15.93 7.83 5.24
CA GLU A 294 -17.18 8.15 4.54
C GLU A 294 -17.81 6.83 4.07
N ASN A 295 -19.13 6.74 4.11
CA ASN A 295 -19.85 5.51 3.74
C ASN A 295 -20.37 5.55 2.31
N VAL A 296 -20.58 4.37 1.73
CA VAL A 296 -21.14 4.21 0.38
C VAL A 296 -22.54 4.87 0.33
N PRO A 297 -22.75 5.87 -0.54
CA PRO A 297 -23.93 6.74 -0.47
C PRO A 297 -25.28 6.05 -0.74
N ASP A 298 -25.27 4.93 -1.45
CA ASP A 298 -26.48 4.13 -1.74
C ASP A 298 -26.68 2.94 -0.78
N MET A 299 -25.85 2.83 0.27
CA MET A 299 -25.99 1.86 1.34
C MET A 299 -26.53 2.52 2.61
N PRO A 300 -27.36 1.82 3.41
CA PRO A 300 -27.79 2.32 4.70
C PRO A 300 -26.59 2.67 5.59
N THR A 301 -26.72 3.75 6.38
CA THR A 301 -25.71 4.11 7.37
C THR A 301 -25.43 2.92 8.29
N PRO A 302 -24.17 2.45 8.36
CA PRO A 302 -23.82 1.28 9.16
C PRO A 302 -23.83 1.62 10.66
N ALA A 303 -23.83 0.59 11.51
CA ALA A 303 -23.78 0.79 12.96
C ALA A 303 -22.39 1.26 13.43
N ALA A 304 -22.26 1.65 14.70
CA ALA A 304 -20.94 1.92 15.27
C ALA A 304 -20.04 0.67 15.14
N GLY A 305 -18.78 0.86 14.75
CA GLY A 305 -17.85 -0.24 14.47
C GLY A 305 -18.08 -0.94 13.14
N GLU A 306 -18.84 -0.32 12.23
CA GLU A 306 -19.07 -0.82 10.88
C GLU A 306 -18.82 0.29 9.84
N GLN A 307 -18.37 -0.09 8.65
CA GLN A 307 -18.12 0.79 7.51
C GLN A 307 -18.52 0.10 6.20
N THR A 308 -18.75 0.86 5.14
CA THR A 308 -19.16 0.33 3.83
C THR A 308 -18.15 0.68 2.74
N TYR A 309 -17.92 -0.25 1.82
CA TYR A 309 -17.00 -0.12 0.68
C TYR A 309 -17.69 -0.48 -0.64
N TYR A 310 -17.34 0.23 -1.71
CA TYR A 310 -17.77 -0.01 -3.08
C TYR A 310 -16.56 -0.20 -3.99
N TRP A 311 -16.35 -1.41 -4.50
CA TRP A 311 -15.25 -1.73 -5.39
C TRP A 311 -15.77 -1.96 -6.81
N THR A 312 -15.29 -1.17 -7.77
CA THR A 312 -15.91 -1.10 -9.11
C THR A 312 -15.59 -2.31 -10.01
N ASN A 313 -14.42 -2.93 -9.81
CA ASN A 313 -13.86 -3.98 -10.65
C ASN A 313 -13.66 -3.60 -12.13
N GLN A 314 -13.42 -2.31 -12.42
CA GLN A 314 -13.25 -1.77 -13.78
C GLN A 314 -11.83 -1.91 -14.35
N GLN A 315 -11.08 -2.89 -13.85
CA GLN A 315 -9.73 -3.21 -14.27
C GLN A 315 -9.67 -4.64 -14.84
N SER A 316 -8.60 -4.92 -15.57
CA SER A 316 -8.39 -6.22 -16.23
C SER A 316 -8.26 -7.37 -15.23
N ALA A 317 -8.44 -8.61 -15.70
CA ALA A 317 -8.24 -9.81 -14.89
C ALA A 317 -6.84 -9.86 -14.26
N ARG A 318 -6.79 -10.00 -12.93
CA ARG A 318 -5.55 -9.98 -12.13
C ARG A 318 -5.83 -10.49 -10.71
N MET A 319 -4.76 -10.78 -9.97
CA MET A 319 -4.81 -10.98 -8.52
C MET A 319 -4.55 -9.66 -7.80
N LEU A 320 -5.52 -9.26 -7.00
CA LEU A 320 -5.45 -8.23 -5.98
C LEU A 320 -5.44 -8.92 -4.61
N PHE A 321 -5.41 -8.12 -3.57
CA PHE A 321 -5.67 -8.54 -2.21
C PHE A 321 -6.22 -7.34 -1.44
N TYR A 322 -6.95 -7.59 -0.36
CA TYR A 322 -7.36 -6.56 0.56
C TYR A 322 -6.72 -6.80 1.91
N HIS A 323 -6.28 -5.73 2.57
CA HIS A 323 -5.55 -5.81 3.83
C HIS A 323 -5.79 -4.56 4.68
N ASP A 324 -5.37 -4.61 5.94
CA ASP A 324 -5.42 -3.45 6.82
C ASP A 324 -4.52 -2.33 6.33
N HIS A 325 -4.93 -1.08 6.59
CA HIS A 325 -4.19 0.13 6.24
C HIS A 325 -4.30 1.19 7.36
N ALA A 326 -4.55 0.78 8.60
CA ALA A 326 -4.82 1.72 9.69
C ALA A 326 -3.55 2.52 10.09
N TRP A 327 -3.63 3.85 10.03
CA TRP A 327 -2.51 4.75 10.31
C TRP A 327 -1.80 4.45 11.65
N GLY A 328 -0.51 4.09 11.52
CA GLY A 328 0.43 3.81 12.62
C GLY A 328 0.54 2.34 13.05
N ILE A 329 -0.37 1.46 12.58
CA ILE A 329 -0.40 0.04 12.98
C ILE A 329 -0.63 -0.97 11.84
N THR A 330 -0.74 -0.55 10.57
CA THR A 330 -0.72 -1.39 9.36
C THR A 330 0.25 -2.58 9.43
N ARG A 331 1.55 -2.36 9.72
CA ARG A 331 2.57 -3.44 9.75
C ARG A 331 2.18 -4.53 10.73
N LEU A 332 1.63 -4.15 11.87
CA LEU A 332 1.29 -5.06 12.96
C LEU A 332 0.00 -5.81 12.64
N ASN A 333 -1.03 -5.11 12.14
CA ASN A 333 -2.31 -5.71 11.75
C ASN A 333 -2.12 -6.72 10.60
N VAL A 334 -1.37 -6.37 9.56
CA VAL A 334 -1.02 -7.30 8.47
C VAL A 334 -0.18 -8.48 9.00
N TYR A 335 0.70 -8.26 10.00
CA TYR A 335 1.52 -9.32 10.59
C TYR A 335 0.70 -10.37 11.33
N VAL A 336 -0.31 -9.92 12.07
CA VAL A 336 -1.16 -10.82 12.84
C VAL A 336 -2.28 -11.46 12.01
N GLY A 337 -2.46 -11.05 10.74
CA GLY A 337 -3.22 -11.81 9.75
C GLY A 337 -4.28 -11.04 8.95
N GLU A 338 -4.33 -9.71 9.04
CA GLU A 338 -5.31 -8.88 8.35
C GLU A 338 -4.95 -8.66 6.87
N ALA A 339 -4.99 -9.74 6.08
CA ALA A 339 -4.82 -9.73 4.63
C ALA A 339 -5.64 -10.88 4.00
N ALA A 340 -6.22 -10.67 2.82
CA ALA A 340 -6.99 -11.68 2.10
C ALA A 340 -6.98 -11.46 0.59
N GLY A 341 -7.07 -12.55 -0.19
CA GLY A 341 -6.97 -12.47 -1.64
C GLY A 341 -8.22 -11.90 -2.33
N TYR A 342 -8.03 -11.30 -3.50
CA TYR A 342 -9.12 -10.82 -4.34
C TYR A 342 -8.77 -11.07 -5.82
N VAL A 343 -9.64 -11.70 -6.60
CA VAL A 343 -9.34 -12.06 -7.99
C VAL A 343 -10.40 -11.50 -8.92
N ILE A 344 -9.99 -10.69 -9.89
CA ILE A 344 -10.87 -10.24 -10.98
C ILE A 344 -10.73 -11.20 -12.15
N ARG A 345 -11.86 -11.63 -12.71
CA ARG A 345 -11.97 -12.45 -13.92
C ARG A 345 -12.55 -11.61 -15.05
N ASP A 346 -12.10 -11.85 -16.28
CA ASP A 346 -12.64 -11.21 -17.48
C ASP A 346 -12.81 -12.21 -18.63
N ASP A 347 -13.50 -11.77 -19.69
CA ASP A 347 -13.82 -12.62 -20.84
C ASP A 347 -12.57 -13.08 -21.60
N THR A 348 -11.52 -12.26 -21.67
CA THR A 348 -10.26 -12.60 -22.33
C THR A 348 -9.57 -13.75 -21.61
N GLU A 349 -9.44 -13.68 -20.28
CA GLU A 349 -8.91 -14.77 -19.48
C GLU A 349 -9.74 -16.05 -19.62
N GLN A 350 -11.07 -15.93 -19.52
CA GLN A 350 -11.97 -17.08 -19.64
C GLN A 350 -11.87 -17.73 -21.02
N ALA A 351 -11.68 -16.96 -22.09
CA ALA A 351 -11.44 -17.48 -23.43
C ALA A 351 -10.13 -18.28 -23.53
N LEU A 352 -9.05 -17.81 -22.90
CA LEU A 352 -7.77 -18.53 -22.85
C LEU A 352 -7.89 -19.85 -22.08
N ILE A 353 -8.61 -19.84 -20.95
CA ILE A 353 -8.89 -21.04 -20.16
C ILE A 353 -9.76 -22.02 -20.97
N ALA A 354 -10.86 -21.55 -21.56
CA ALA A 354 -11.77 -22.38 -22.35
C ALA A 354 -11.09 -23.02 -23.56
N ALA A 355 -10.12 -22.32 -24.16
CA ALA A 355 -9.30 -22.83 -25.27
C ALA A 355 -8.17 -23.78 -24.80
N GLY A 356 -7.93 -23.93 -23.50
CA GLY A 356 -6.83 -24.71 -22.95
C GLY A 356 -5.45 -24.12 -23.24
N ILE A 357 -5.36 -22.80 -23.48
CA ILE A 357 -4.11 -22.07 -23.72
C ILE A 357 -3.39 -21.81 -22.40
N ILE A 358 -4.13 -21.47 -21.35
CA ILE A 358 -3.64 -21.38 -19.97
C ILE A 358 -4.38 -22.39 -19.07
N PRO A 359 -3.74 -22.91 -18.00
CA PRO A 359 -4.42 -23.78 -17.04
C PRO A 359 -5.58 -23.06 -16.33
N GLY A 360 -6.66 -23.79 -16.04
CA GLY A 360 -7.86 -23.25 -15.37
C GLY A 360 -9.16 -24.03 -15.62
N LEU A 361 -9.20 -24.93 -16.63
CA LEU A 361 -10.38 -25.77 -16.91
C LEU A 361 -10.77 -26.66 -15.72
N ASN A 362 -9.75 -27.13 -14.99
CA ASN A 362 -9.91 -27.74 -13.68
C ASN A 362 -9.46 -26.71 -12.64
N PRO A 363 -10.34 -26.27 -11.72
CA PRO A 363 -9.97 -25.29 -10.70
C PRO A 363 -8.77 -25.69 -9.83
N ALA A 364 -8.51 -27.00 -9.65
CA ALA A 364 -7.34 -27.48 -8.92
C ALA A 364 -6.00 -27.26 -9.66
N ASP A 365 -6.04 -26.82 -10.92
CA ASP A 365 -4.86 -26.51 -11.72
C ASP A 365 -4.45 -25.03 -11.61
N GLU A 366 -5.26 -24.21 -10.93
CA GLU A 366 -4.97 -22.83 -10.57
C GLU A 366 -4.75 -22.73 -9.06
N ILE A 367 -3.55 -22.35 -8.63
CA ILE A 367 -3.13 -22.41 -7.22
C ILE A 367 -2.66 -21.03 -6.76
N PRO A 368 -3.31 -20.42 -5.76
CA PRO A 368 -2.78 -19.23 -5.12
C PRO A 368 -1.61 -19.60 -4.21
N LEU A 369 -0.54 -18.81 -4.25
CA LEU A 369 0.60 -18.91 -3.35
C LEU A 369 0.81 -17.54 -2.70
N VAL A 370 0.24 -17.36 -1.52
CA VAL A 370 0.46 -16.16 -0.68
C VAL A 370 1.62 -16.47 0.26
N ILE A 371 2.72 -15.75 0.11
CA ILE A 371 3.97 -16.00 0.83
C ILE A 371 4.22 -14.86 1.82
N GLN A 372 4.52 -15.21 3.07
CA GLN A 372 4.91 -14.29 4.15
C GLN A 372 6.01 -14.94 4.99
N ASP A 373 6.81 -14.16 5.71
CA ASP A 373 7.68 -14.66 6.76
C ASP A 373 7.11 -14.35 8.15
N LYS A 374 7.32 -15.27 9.11
CA LYS A 374 6.91 -15.14 10.51
C LYS A 374 8.01 -15.63 11.43
N THR A 375 7.99 -15.18 12.68
CA THR A 375 8.84 -15.72 13.74
C THR A 375 7.94 -16.13 14.90
N TYR A 376 8.05 -17.39 15.33
CA TYR A 376 7.25 -17.95 16.42
C TYR A 376 8.06 -17.96 17.73
N VAL A 377 7.46 -17.55 18.84
CA VAL A 377 8.10 -17.55 20.14
C VAL A 377 8.30 -18.97 20.65
N ASP A 378 9.53 -19.31 21.05
CA ASP A 378 9.83 -20.46 21.91
C ASP A 378 9.85 -19.99 23.37
N ALA A 379 8.88 -20.42 24.17
CA ALA A 379 8.72 -19.96 25.54
C ALA A 379 9.89 -20.37 26.46
N SER A 380 10.68 -21.37 26.05
CA SER A 380 11.83 -21.86 26.81
C SER A 380 13.12 -21.07 26.56
N THR A 381 13.23 -20.39 25.41
CA THR A 381 14.42 -19.64 25.00
C THR A 381 14.21 -18.13 25.03
N ILE A 382 12.98 -17.64 24.88
CA ILE A 382 12.70 -16.21 24.71
C ILE A 382 13.29 -15.33 25.81
N ALA A 383 13.24 -15.75 27.08
CA ALA A 383 13.82 -14.98 28.19
C ALA A 383 15.35 -14.83 28.11
N ALA A 384 16.02 -15.63 27.27
CA ALA A 384 17.45 -15.58 27.03
C ALA A 384 17.81 -14.92 25.69
N THR A 385 16.90 -14.86 24.71
CA THR A 385 17.16 -14.26 23.38
C THR A 385 16.59 -12.84 23.28
N ASP A 386 15.51 -12.58 24.02
CA ASP A 386 14.86 -11.27 24.18
C ASP A 386 14.30 -11.17 25.62
N PRO A 387 15.16 -10.87 26.62
CA PRO A 387 14.77 -10.86 28.04
C PRO A 387 13.71 -9.79 28.39
N THR A 388 13.50 -8.85 27.49
CA THR A 388 12.53 -7.74 27.58
C THR A 388 11.18 -8.09 26.98
N TRP A 389 11.08 -9.21 26.25
CA TRP A 389 9.82 -9.69 25.70
C TRP A 389 8.78 -9.92 26.79
N ALA A 390 7.74 -9.09 26.79
CA ALA A 390 6.66 -9.09 27.77
C ALA A 390 5.26 -9.19 27.10
N TRP A 391 5.24 -9.54 25.82
CA TRP A 391 4.04 -9.69 24.98
C TRP A 391 3.68 -11.17 24.79
N GLY A 392 2.44 -11.47 24.42
CA GLY A 392 1.96 -12.83 24.23
C GLY A 392 0.48 -13.02 24.55
N THR A 393 0.02 -14.27 24.63
CA THR A 393 -1.43 -14.56 24.52
C THR A 393 -2.09 -15.22 25.75
N GLN A 394 -1.39 -15.42 26.89
CA GLN A 394 -1.97 -16.00 28.13
C GLN A 394 -1.35 -15.51 29.46
N PRO A 395 -2.19 -15.49 30.53
CA PRO A 395 -3.43 -14.75 30.62
C PRO A 395 -3.14 -13.29 30.97
N TRP A 396 -3.76 -12.37 30.23
CA TRP A 396 -3.86 -10.98 30.65
C TRP A 396 -4.67 -10.91 31.95
N ASP A 397 -4.08 -10.39 33.03
CA ASP A 397 -4.74 -10.18 34.32
C ASP A 397 -5.70 -8.97 34.38
N GLY A 398 -6.04 -8.39 33.22
CA GLY A 398 -6.85 -7.18 33.09
C GLY A 398 -6.14 -5.89 33.51
N THR A 399 -4.84 -5.91 33.83
CA THR A 399 -4.09 -4.70 34.18
C THR A 399 -3.48 -4.10 32.92
N PRO A 400 -3.72 -2.83 32.58
CA PRO A 400 -2.95 -2.13 31.55
C PRO A 400 -1.45 -2.22 31.87
N GLY A 401 -0.64 -2.76 30.97
CA GLY A 401 0.79 -3.01 31.19
C GLY A 401 1.13 -4.21 32.10
N GLY A 402 0.19 -5.15 32.32
CA GLY A 402 0.48 -6.42 32.98
C GLY A 402 1.42 -7.29 32.15
N ALA A 403 2.44 -7.88 32.77
CA ALA A 403 3.39 -8.75 32.07
C ALA A 403 2.67 -9.99 31.51
N MET A 404 2.60 -10.11 30.18
CA MET A 404 2.11 -11.32 29.53
C MET A 404 3.21 -12.37 29.62
N THR A 405 2.85 -13.60 29.99
CA THR A 405 3.82 -14.70 29.98
C THR A 405 3.92 -15.21 28.54
N PRO A 406 5.11 -15.25 27.94
CA PRO A 406 5.26 -15.71 26.56
C PRO A 406 4.79 -17.16 26.43
N VAL A 407 4.01 -17.44 25.38
CA VAL A 407 3.54 -18.80 25.07
C VAL A 407 4.21 -19.29 23.80
N GLU A 408 4.52 -20.59 23.79
CA GLU A 408 5.02 -21.29 22.62
C GLU A 408 4.11 -21.05 21.41
N GLY A 409 4.65 -20.57 20.30
CA GLY A 409 3.89 -20.29 19.09
C GLY A 409 3.19 -18.92 19.03
N ASP A 410 3.35 -18.06 20.04
CA ASP A 410 3.03 -16.62 19.91
C ASP A 410 3.87 -16.00 18.78
N LEU A 411 3.39 -14.90 18.17
CA LEU A 411 4.16 -14.20 17.15
C LEU A 411 5.18 -13.26 17.80
N TRP A 412 6.45 -13.36 17.39
CA TRP A 412 7.48 -12.42 17.79
C TRP A 412 7.54 -11.24 16.81
N TRP A 413 7.78 -10.04 17.32
CA TRP A 413 8.01 -8.84 16.51
C TRP A 413 9.30 -8.14 16.97
N PRO A 414 10.22 -7.84 16.03
CA PRO A 414 11.46 -7.16 16.38
C PRO A 414 11.18 -5.75 16.87
N HIS A 415 11.83 -5.40 17.96
CA HIS A 415 11.88 -4.04 18.49
C HIS A 415 13.32 -3.73 18.83
N VAL A 416 13.63 -2.46 19.10
CA VAL A 416 15.01 -2.00 19.02
C VAL A 416 15.47 -1.34 20.31
N TYR A 417 16.61 -1.83 20.81
CA TYR A 417 17.34 -1.25 21.93
C TYR A 417 18.68 -0.70 21.48
N MET A 418 19.60 -1.55 21.01
CA MET A 418 20.99 -1.15 20.80
C MET A 418 21.28 -0.67 19.37
N PRO A 419 21.88 0.52 19.19
CA PRO A 419 22.31 0.99 17.88
C PRO A 419 23.54 0.21 17.43
N ALA A 420 23.72 0.04 16.13
CA ALA A 420 24.89 -0.58 15.51
C ALA A 420 26.19 0.21 15.80
N GLN A 421 26.09 1.50 16.14
CA GLN A 421 27.21 2.33 16.54
C GLN A 421 27.43 2.31 18.06
N ASN A 422 28.70 2.19 18.48
CA ASN A 422 29.13 2.51 19.84
C ASN A 422 30.35 3.45 19.78
N PRO A 423 30.16 4.78 19.88
CA PRO A 423 31.24 5.75 19.72
C PRO A 423 32.29 5.71 20.84
N PHE A 424 32.06 4.93 21.90
CA PHE A 424 32.96 4.79 23.05
C PHE A 424 33.77 3.48 23.04
N ASP A 425 33.53 2.61 22.06
CA ASP A 425 34.36 1.44 21.77
C ASP A 425 35.40 1.76 20.69
N PHE A 426 36.58 1.12 20.75
CA PHE A 426 37.63 1.37 19.75
C PHE A 426 37.25 0.90 18.34
N SER A 427 36.40 -0.12 18.22
CA SER A 427 35.87 -0.58 16.92
C SER A 427 34.78 0.35 16.37
N GLY A 428 34.16 1.17 17.23
CA GLY A 428 33.01 2.01 16.88
C GLY A 428 31.70 1.23 16.69
N ILE A 429 31.69 -0.09 16.89
CA ILE A 429 30.59 -0.97 16.53
C ILE A 429 30.03 -1.67 17.76
N ALA A 430 28.71 -1.76 17.80
CA ALA A 430 27.96 -2.59 18.71
C ALA A 430 27.66 -3.95 18.07
N PRO A 431 28.16 -5.07 18.61
CA PRO A 431 28.05 -6.37 17.95
C PRO A 431 26.60 -6.85 17.79
N MET A 432 25.69 -6.48 18.69
CA MET A 432 24.27 -6.85 18.66
C MET A 432 23.35 -5.72 18.13
N GLY A 433 23.93 -4.61 17.69
CA GLY A 433 23.16 -3.44 17.27
C GLY A 433 22.57 -3.61 15.87
N ARG A 434 21.32 -3.17 15.67
CA ARG A 434 20.55 -3.42 14.43
C ARG A 434 20.12 -2.19 13.64
N TRP A 435 20.45 -0.99 14.13
CA TRP A 435 19.96 0.26 13.57
C TRP A 435 20.99 1.36 13.75
N ALA A 436 20.97 2.39 12.89
CA ALA A 436 21.77 3.58 13.13
C ALA A 436 21.03 4.59 14.01
N TYR A 437 21.73 5.14 15.01
CA TYR A 437 21.21 6.23 15.82
C TYR A 437 21.77 7.57 15.35
N GLY A 438 20.90 8.51 14.98
CA GLY A 438 21.27 9.79 14.37
C GLY A 438 22.37 10.58 15.09
N PRO A 439 22.32 10.76 16.43
CA PRO A 439 23.36 11.45 17.18
C PRO A 439 24.72 10.74 17.17
N TYR A 440 24.78 9.46 16.82
CA TYR A 440 26.02 8.67 16.68
C TYR A 440 26.39 8.40 15.21
N PHE A 441 25.49 8.63 14.26
CA PHE A 441 25.72 8.46 12.82
C PHE A 441 26.49 9.67 12.25
N TRP A 442 27.30 9.51 11.20
CA TRP A 442 28.02 10.65 10.62
C TRP A 442 27.32 11.20 9.37
N PRO A 443 27.09 12.52 9.27
CA PRO A 443 27.32 13.54 10.30
C PRO A 443 26.31 13.39 11.44
N ALA A 444 26.78 13.62 12.68
CA ALA A 444 25.94 13.48 13.86
C ALA A 444 24.75 14.44 13.80
N THR A 445 23.55 13.89 13.93
CA THR A 445 22.33 14.70 13.88
C THR A 445 21.95 15.21 15.26
N ASN A 446 21.54 16.47 15.32
CA ASN A 446 21.08 17.09 16.55
C ASN A 446 19.56 16.95 16.66
N ASN A 447 19.09 15.84 17.22
CA ASN A 447 17.66 15.54 17.37
C ASN A 447 17.07 16.16 18.64
N PHE A 448 15.73 16.19 18.73
CA PHE A 448 15.04 16.72 19.90
C PHE A 448 15.37 15.93 21.17
N PHE A 449 15.36 14.59 21.08
CA PHE A 449 15.81 13.71 22.14
C PHE A 449 17.28 13.35 21.95
N GLN A 450 18.12 13.85 22.85
CA GLN A 450 19.57 13.62 22.86
C GLN A 450 19.92 12.34 23.63
N PRO A 451 21.11 11.75 23.42
CA PRO A 451 21.59 10.64 24.25
C PRO A 451 21.49 10.95 25.75
N ILE A 452 21.13 9.94 26.55
CA ILE A 452 20.98 10.05 28.00
C ILE A 452 22.06 9.25 28.72
N PRO A 453 22.40 9.59 29.99
CA PRO A 453 23.36 8.80 30.77
C PRO A 453 22.97 7.32 30.87
N ASN A 454 23.92 6.44 30.61
CA ASN A 454 23.70 4.99 30.68
C ASN A 454 23.72 4.51 32.15
N PRO A 455 22.61 3.96 32.68
CA PRO A 455 22.58 3.46 34.06
C PRO A 455 23.44 2.20 34.29
N TYR A 456 23.86 1.52 33.22
CA TYR A 456 24.69 0.30 33.25
C TYR A 456 26.18 0.57 33.03
N TYR A 457 26.58 1.83 32.84
CA TYR A 457 27.97 2.20 32.61
C TYR A 457 28.85 1.94 33.85
N ASP A 458 29.94 1.17 33.66
CA ASP A 458 31.00 1.01 34.66
C ASP A 458 32.27 1.78 34.24
N PRO A 459 32.66 2.86 34.94
CA PRO A 459 33.87 3.61 34.62
C PRO A 459 35.18 2.84 34.87
N ALA A 460 35.12 1.67 35.52
CA ALA A 460 36.26 0.77 35.67
C ALA A 460 36.47 -0.15 34.46
N CYS A 461 35.53 -0.17 33.50
CA CYS A 461 35.66 -0.96 32.28
C CYS A 461 36.75 -0.38 31.37
N ASN A 462 37.62 -1.25 30.86
CA ASN A 462 38.68 -0.91 29.91
C ASN A 462 38.47 -1.72 28.62
N PRO A 463 38.14 -1.07 27.47
CA PRO A 463 37.91 -1.79 26.22
C PRO A 463 39.17 -2.48 25.66
N ASN A 464 40.35 -2.18 26.21
CA ASN A 464 41.61 -2.84 25.85
C ASN A 464 41.97 -4.02 26.79
N ASP A 465 41.19 -4.28 27.83
CA ASP A 465 41.38 -5.40 28.76
C ASP A 465 40.02 -6.08 29.05
N PRO A 466 39.71 -7.20 28.37
CA PRO A 466 38.41 -7.87 28.49
C PRO A 466 38.11 -8.43 29.89
N ASN A 467 39.04 -8.32 30.85
CA ASN A 467 38.87 -8.82 32.21
C ASN A 467 38.47 -7.73 33.22
N THR A 468 38.29 -6.48 32.78
CA THR A 468 37.83 -5.42 33.69
C THR A 468 36.35 -5.57 34.07
N PRO A 469 35.94 -5.12 35.28
CA PRO A 469 34.52 -5.06 35.65
C PRO A 469 33.69 -4.29 34.61
N GLY A 470 32.52 -4.82 34.25
CA GLY A 470 31.63 -4.23 33.25
C GLY A 470 31.99 -4.53 31.79
N SER A 471 33.06 -5.30 31.52
CA SER A 471 33.40 -5.75 30.17
C SER A 471 32.69 -7.07 29.83
N PHE A 472 32.01 -7.13 28.67
CA PHE A 472 31.46 -8.36 28.10
C PHE A 472 32.17 -8.67 26.77
N GLY A 473 32.97 -9.73 26.73
CA GLY A 473 33.71 -10.11 25.51
C GLY A 473 34.75 -9.08 25.03
N GLY A 474 35.18 -8.14 25.87
CA GLY A 474 36.06 -7.03 25.48
C GLY A 474 35.33 -5.71 25.18
N PHE A 475 34.00 -5.71 25.16
CA PHE A 475 33.20 -4.51 24.96
C PHE A 475 32.86 -3.85 26.30
N CYS A 476 32.92 -2.52 26.34
CA CYS A 476 32.47 -1.73 27.48
C CYS A 476 31.16 -1.02 27.15
N GLN A 477 30.28 -0.94 28.15
CA GLN A 477 29.12 -0.06 28.10
C GLN A 477 29.56 1.39 27.83
N ALA A 478 28.83 2.08 26.97
CA ALA A 478 29.03 3.50 26.74
C ALA A 478 28.56 4.30 27.96
N PRO A 479 29.17 5.46 28.29
CA PRO A 479 28.66 6.36 29.33
C PRO A 479 27.29 6.96 29.00
N GLU A 480 26.89 6.94 27.73
CA GLU A 480 25.60 7.41 27.21
C GLU A 480 24.96 6.35 26.33
N ILE A 481 23.63 6.38 26.22
CA ILE A 481 22.80 5.49 25.39
C ILE A 481 21.74 6.32 24.65
N PRO A 482 21.12 5.79 23.58
CA PRO A 482 20.00 6.45 22.94
C PRO A 482 18.85 6.74 23.91
N SER A 483 18.15 7.85 23.66
CA SER A 483 16.92 8.22 24.36
C SER A 483 15.67 7.73 23.60
N SER A 484 15.75 6.53 23.04
CA SER A 484 14.65 5.92 22.28
C SER A 484 13.52 5.43 23.20
N PRO A 485 12.27 5.39 22.69
CA PRO A 485 11.16 4.74 23.37
C PRO A 485 11.42 3.24 23.63
N ASN A 486 10.71 2.65 24.61
CA ASN A 486 10.73 1.21 24.88
C ASN A 486 9.27 0.72 25.07
N PRO A 487 8.75 -0.16 24.19
CA PRO A 487 9.42 -0.70 23.00
C PRO A 487 9.71 0.41 21.96
N SER A 488 10.73 0.19 21.13
CA SER A 488 11.02 1.04 19.97
C SER A 488 10.83 0.24 18.70
N TRP A 489 10.19 0.83 17.70
CA TRP A 489 10.10 0.25 16.37
C TRP A 489 11.50 0.12 15.74
N GLY A 490 11.66 -0.80 14.80
CA GLY A 490 12.86 -0.95 13.96
C GLY A 490 12.54 -0.64 12.50
N ALA A 491 13.53 -0.10 11.78
CA ALA A 491 13.42 0.35 10.39
C ALA A 491 12.71 -0.65 9.47
N GLU A 492 13.09 -1.92 9.62
CA GLU A 492 12.53 -3.05 8.88
C GLU A 492 12.50 -4.29 9.79
N ALA A 493 11.63 -5.23 9.47
CA ALA A 493 11.42 -6.48 10.18
C ALA A 493 11.52 -7.66 9.22
N PHE A 494 12.56 -8.47 9.41
CA PHE A 494 12.80 -9.69 8.63
C PHE A 494 12.64 -10.91 9.51
N MET A 495 11.64 -11.73 9.22
CA MET A 495 11.31 -12.91 9.99
C MET A 495 12.01 -14.15 9.44
N ASP A 496 12.00 -15.24 10.21
CA ASP A 496 12.89 -16.38 9.97
C ASP A 496 12.22 -17.62 9.34
N THR A 497 10.88 -17.66 9.34
CA THR A 497 10.10 -18.81 8.92
C THR A 497 9.13 -18.44 7.81
N PRO A 498 9.40 -18.83 6.55
CA PRO A 498 8.47 -18.64 5.46
C PRO A 498 7.21 -19.50 5.66
N THR A 499 6.07 -18.88 5.41
CA THR A 499 4.75 -19.50 5.35
C THR A 499 4.20 -19.34 3.94
N VAL A 500 3.51 -20.38 3.46
CA VAL A 500 2.77 -20.33 2.19
C VAL A 500 1.34 -20.71 2.49
N ASN A 501 0.40 -19.82 2.15
CA ASN A 501 -1.02 -19.96 2.47
C ASN A 501 -1.28 -20.20 3.98
N GLY A 502 -0.44 -19.63 4.86
CA GLY A 502 -0.56 -19.77 6.31
C GLY A 502 0.10 -21.01 6.94
N THR A 503 0.72 -21.90 6.15
CA THR A 503 1.46 -23.07 6.67
C THR A 503 2.96 -22.86 6.52
N ALA A 504 3.75 -23.13 7.57
CA ALA A 504 5.22 -23.11 7.48
C ALA A 504 5.76 -24.33 6.70
N TYR A 505 6.70 -24.09 5.78
CA TYR A 505 7.39 -25.13 4.98
C TYR A 505 6.49 -26.24 4.38
N PRO A 506 5.38 -25.92 3.67
CA PRO A 506 4.39 -26.92 3.29
C PRO A 506 4.86 -27.84 2.16
N VAL A 507 4.12 -28.93 1.95
CA VAL A 507 4.24 -29.83 0.80
C VAL A 507 3.04 -29.71 -0.12
N MET A 508 3.31 -29.52 -1.41
CA MET A 508 2.30 -29.59 -2.48
C MET A 508 2.52 -30.85 -3.32
N ASN A 509 1.45 -31.58 -3.61
CA ASN A 509 1.49 -32.71 -4.55
C ASN A 509 0.86 -32.28 -5.87
N VAL A 510 1.54 -32.53 -6.99
CA VAL A 510 1.08 -32.16 -8.33
C VAL A 510 1.22 -33.34 -9.29
N GLU A 511 0.38 -33.35 -10.32
CA GLU A 511 0.54 -34.26 -11.46
C GLU A 511 1.61 -33.72 -12.42
N PRO A 512 2.25 -34.55 -13.26
CA PRO A 512 3.24 -34.10 -14.24
C PRO A 512 2.58 -33.37 -15.43
N LYS A 513 2.07 -32.16 -15.20
CA LYS A 513 1.37 -31.32 -16.19
C LYS A 513 1.58 -29.83 -15.87
N PRO A 514 1.17 -28.89 -16.75
CA PRO A 514 1.20 -27.47 -16.43
C PRO A 514 0.17 -27.07 -15.37
N TYR A 515 0.59 -26.17 -14.48
CA TYR A 515 -0.26 -25.48 -13.49
C TYR A 515 -0.10 -23.97 -13.62
N ARG A 516 -1.14 -23.22 -13.28
CA ARG A 516 -1.12 -21.76 -13.16
C ARG A 516 -1.01 -21.40 -11.69
N LEU A 517 -0.01 -20.62 -11.33
CA LEU A 517 0.22 -20.15 -9.96
C LEU A 517 -0.01 -18.65 -9.91
N ARG A 518 -0.81 -18.20 -8.95
CA ARG A 518 -0.99 -16.78 -8.65
C ARG A 518 -0.26 -16.45 -7.37
N ILE A 519 0.86 -15.77 -7.50
CA ILE A 519 1.80 -15.55 -6.40
C ILE A 519 1.61 -14.13 -5.88
N LEU A 520 1.52 -14.01 -4.56
CA LEU A 520 1.54 -12.75 -3.82
C LEU A 520 2.67 -12.79 -2.80
N ASN A 521 3.56 -11.79 -2.84
CA ASN A 521 4.41 -11.49 -1.70
C ASN A 521 3.61 -10.62 -0.71
N ALA A 522 3.12 -11.22 0.36
CA ALA A 522 2.44 -10.53 1.46
C ALA A 522 3.35 -10.36 2.69
N ALA A 523 4.66 -10.58 2.54
CA ALA A 523 5.62 -10.29 3.59
C ALA A 523 5.69 -8.78 3.84
N HIS A 524 6.06 -8.42 5.06
CA HIS A 524 6.13 -7.04 5.54
C HIS A 524 7.17 -6.26 4.76
N ASP A 525 8.42 -6.72 4.85
CA ASP A 525 9.58 -5.99 4.34
C ASP A 525 10.47 -6.88 3.44
N ARG A 526 10.24 -8.20 3.42
CA ARG A 526 11.11 -9.17 2.73
C ARG A 526 10.84 -9.25 1.22
N PHE A 527 11.91 -9.08 0.44
CA PHE A 527 11.94 -9.45 -0.98
C PHE A 527 12.16 -10.95 -1.17
N PHE A 528 11.66 -11.50 -2.27
CA PHE A 528 11.91 -12.90 -2.66
C PHE A 528 12.54 -12.99 -4.05
N ASN A 529 13.47 -13.95 -4.21
CA ASN A 529 13.95 -14.46 -5.50
C ASN A 529 13.58 -15.94 -5.61
N LEU A 530 12.37 -16.20 -6.11
CA LEU A 530 11.80 -17.54 -6.13
C LEU A 530 12.38 -18.39 -7.27
N GLN A 531 12.91 -19.55 -6.91
CA GLN A 531 13.58 -20.50 -7.80
C GLN A 531 13.13 -21.94 -7.51
N MET A 532 13.16 -22.81 -8.50
CA MET A 532 12.88 -24.24 -8.34
C MET A 532 14.11 -25.10 -8.62
N TYR A 533 14.40 -26.03 -7.71
CA TYR A 533 15.47 -27.02 -7.85
C TYR A 533 14.98 -28.42 -7.54
N ILE A 534 15.55 -29.42 -8.21
CA ILE A 534 15.36 -30.83 -7.86
C ILE A 534 15.90 -31.05 -6.45
N ALA A 535 15.07 -31.64 -5.59
CA ALA A 535 15.43 -31.91 -4.21
C ALA A 535 16.55 -32.96 -4.13
N ASP A 536 17.46 -32.83 -3.18
CA ASP A 536 18.42 -33.88 -2.88
C ASP A 536 17.65 -35.16 -2.45
N PRO A 537 17.90 -36.34 -3.06
CA PRO A 537 17.17 -37.57 -2.74
C PRO A 537 17.62 -38.23 -1.43
N THR A 538 18.73 -37.78 -0.85
CA THR A 538 19.38 -38.34 0.34
C THR A 538 19.50 -37.32 1.48
N PRO A 539 18.45 -36.54 1.81
CA PRO A 539 18.53 -35.71 3.00
C PRO A 539 18.63 -36.66 4.20
N PRO A 540 19.63 -36.52 5.07
CA PRO A 540 19.71 -37.38 6.23
C PRO A 540 18.49 -37.12 7.11
N VAL A 541 17.59 -38.09 7.20
CA VAL A 541 16.48 -38.07 8.17
C VAL A 541 16.73 -39.17 9.20
N PRO A 542 17.39 -38.89 10.34
CA PRO A 542 17.22 -39.73 11.50
C PRO A 542 15.79 -39.54 12.05
N GLY A 543 15.19 -40.58 12.64
CA GLY A 543 13.82 -40.56 13.17
C GLY A 543 13.64 -39.70 14.43
N ASN A 544 14.06 -38.44 14.40
CA ASN A 544 14.18 -37.53 15.53
C ASN A 544 13.00 -36.55 15.64
N SER A 545 12.83 -35.96 16.84
CA SER A 545 11.76 -35.00 17.16
C SER A 545 12.31 -33.57 17.27
N PRO A 546 11.46 -32.52 17.21
CA PRO A 546 11.85 -31.11 17.41
C PRO A 546 12.67 -30.83 18.67
N GLN A 547 12.52 -31.66 19.70
CA GLN A 547 13.25 -31.51 20.97
C GLN A 547 14.71 -31.96 20.89
N ASN A 548 15.10 -32.73 19.88
CA ASN A 548 16.47 -33.19 19.66
C ASN A 548 16.78 -33.25 18.15
N PRO A 549 16.83 -32.11 17.45
CA PRO A 549 17.14 -32.08 16.03
C PRO A 549 18.59 -32.52 15.79
N PRO A 550 18.90 -33.16 14.65
CA PRO A 550 20.25 -33.60 14.34
C PRO A 550 21.20 -32.42 14.08
N ALA A 551 22.39 -32.46 14.66
CA ALA A 551 23.42 -31.44 14.44
C ALA A 551 24.30 -31.82 13.25
N CYS A 552 24.91 -30.83 12.60
CA CYS A 552 25.74 -31.08 11.43
C CYS A 552 26.98 -31.93 11.67
N VAL A 553 27.49 -31.92 12.90
CA VAL A 553 28.60 -32.77 13.36
C VAL A 553 28.25 -34.27 13.41
N ASP A 554 26.97 -34.65 13.33
CA ASP A 554 26.51 -36.03 13.42
C ASP A 554 26.64 -36.80 12.08
N PHE A 555 27.04 -36.13 11.00
CA PHE A 555 27.17 -36.72 9.67
C PHE A 555 28.64 -36.77 9.19
N ALA A 556 29.10 -37.94 8.77
CA ALA A 556 30.41 -38.09 8.13
C ALA A 556 30.32 -37.59 6.67
N ALA A 557 30.97 -36.47 6.35
CA ALA A 557 30.98 -35.93 4.99
C ALA A 557 31.80 -36.82 4.03
N ASP A 558 31.14 -37.42 3.04
CA ASP A 558 31.80 -38.10 1.93
C ASP A 558 32.13 -37.11 0.80
N GLY A 559 33.42 -36.80 0.62
CA GLY A 559 34.04 -36.72 -0.72
C GLY A 559 33.71 -35.58 -1.70
N TYR A 560 33.10 -34.46 -1.30
CA TYR A 560 32.93 -33.31 -2.22
C TYR A 560 34.01 -32.23 -2.02
N GLY A 561 34.84 -32.02 -3.05
CA GLY A 561 35.89 -31.00 -3.05
C GLY A 561 35.30 -29.59 -3.16
N GLY A 562 35.40 -28.83 -2.07
CA GLY A 562 34.92 -27.44 -1.94
C GLY A 562 34.22 -27.16 -0.61
N PHE A 563 33.56 -28.19 -0.06
CA PHE A 563 32.80 -28.16 1.20
C PHE A 563 33.17 -29.33 2.12
N ALA A 564 34.44 -29.77 2.07
CA ALA A 564 34.91 -30.84 2.93
C ALA A 564 34.74 -30.44 4.41
N ASN A 565 33.94 -31.22 5.15
CA ASN A 565 33.54 -31.02 6.55
C ASN A 565 32.38 -30.05 6.82
N THR A 566 31.56 -29.69 5.81
CA THR A 566 30.29 -28.97 6.04
C THR A 566 29.07 -29.82 5.67
N CYS A 567 27.91 -29.46 6.22
CA CYS A 567 26.62 -30.10 5.98
C CYS A 567 25.98 -29.70 4.65
N ALA A 568 26.67 -28.95 3.79
CA ALA A 568 26.14 -28.46 2.51
C ALA A 568 25.72 -29.57 1.52
N SER A 569 26.02 -30.85 1.82
CA SER A 569 25.52 -32.04 1.11
C SER A 569 24.21 -32.61 1.68
N ASN A 570 23.70 -32.03 2.76
CA ASN A 570 22.54 -32.49 3.52
C ASN A 570 21.39 -31.47 3.51
N THR A 571 21.53 -30.37 2.77
CA THR A 571 20.47 -29.37 2.50
C THR A 571 19.38 -29.96 1.59
N GLU A 572 18.19 -29.37 1.60
CA GLU A 572 17.06 -29.84 0.77
C GLU A 572 17.33 -29.62 -0.73
N VAL A 573 18.12 -28.59 -1.06
CA VAL A 573 18.66 -28.30 -2.39
C VAL A 573 20.14 -28.60 -2.38
N ARG A 574 20.65 -29.25 -3.42
CA ARG A 574 22.08 -29.52 -3.52
C ARG A 574 22.86 -28.22 -3.78
N MET A 575 23.88 -27.97 -2.97
CA MET A 575 24.68 -26.74 -3.04
C MET A 575 26.09 -26.99 -3.62
N VAL A 576 26.64 -25.97 -4.29
CA VAL A 576 28.04 -25.90 -4.75
C VAL A 576 28.67 -24.57 -4.29
N PRO A 577 30.01 -24.50 -4.12
CA PRO A 577 30.64 -23.24 -3.75
C PRO A 577 30.35 -22.15 -4.79
N ALA A 578 30.12 -20.92 -4.35
CA ALA A 578 30.01 -19.76 -5.24
C ALA A 578 31.41 -19.36 -5.75
N SER A 579 32.02 -20.18 -6.61
CA SER A 579 33.38 -19.97 -7.11
C SER A 579 33.56 -20.42 -8.56
N ALA A 580 34.61 -19.93 -9.21
CA ALA A 580 34.98 -20.32 -10.57
C ALA A 580 35.33 -21.81 -10.70
N ASP A 581 35.84 -22.41 -9.63
CA ASP A 581 36.30 -23.81 -9.59
C ASP A 581 35.19 -24.78 -9.17
N ALA A 582 33.97 -24.30 -8.96
CA ALA A 582 32.83 -25.14 -8.60
C ALA A 582 32.56 -26.20 -9.68
N ILE A 583 32.26 -27.42 -9.25
CA ILE A 583 31.97 -28.55 -10.13
C ILE A 583 30.56 -29.06 -9.81
N SER A 584 29.69 -28.98 -10.81
CA SER A 584 28.35 -29.53 -10.77
C SER A 584 28.33 -31.04 -10.98
N THR A 585 27.27 -31.67 -10.48
CA THR A 585 27.07 -33.11 -10.54
C THR A 585 25.70 -33.47 -11.14
N PRO A 586 25.56 -34.66 -11.76
CA PRO A 586 24.31 -35.02 -12.41
C PRO A 586 23.21 -35.34 -11.37
N PRO A 587 21.93 -34.99 -11.64
CA PRO A 587 20.81 -35.34 -10.79
C PRO A 587 20.45 -36.85 -10.86
N PRO A 588 19.78 -37.40 -9.83
CA PRO A 588 19.32 -38.77 -9.77
C PRO A 588 18.30 -39.05 -10.87
N GLY A 589 18.33 -40.24 -11.45
CA GLY A 589 17.35 -40.65 -12.47
C GLY A 589 17.65 -40.21 -13.90
N GLY A 590 18.70 -39.41 -14.12
CA GLY A 590 19.18 -39.02 -15.44
C GLY A 590 19.18 -37.51 -15.66
N GLY A 591 20.16 -37.03 -16.44
CA GLY A 591 20.48 -35.62 -16.63
C GLY A 591 21.99 -35.50 -16.81
N GLY A 592 22.45 -34.83 -17.87
CA GLY A 592 23.88 -34.59 -18.06
C GLY A 592 24.38 -33.53 -17.10
N VAL A 593 25.68 -33.54 -16.79
CA VAL A 593 26.31 -32.37 -16.17
C VAL A 593 26.24 -31.22 -17.17
N LEU A 594 25.56 -30.13 -16.80
CA LEU A 594 25.46 -28.93 -17.59
C LEU A 594 26.72 -28.07 -17.43
N ALA A 595 27.03 -27.27 -18.45
CA ALA A 595 28.05 -26.25 -18.33
C ALA A 595 27.58 -25.17 -17.34
N LYS A 596 28.51 -24.66 -16.51
CA LYS A 596 28.21 -23.58 -15.56
C LYS A 596 27.66 -22.37 -16.31
N PRO A 597 26.46 -21.87 -15.99
CA PRO A 597 25.93 -20.64 -16.59
C PRO A 597 26.77 -19.43 -16.20
N ALA A 598 26.88 -18.44 -17.09
CA ALA A 598 27.63 -17.21 -16.82
C ALA A 598 26.98 -16.36 -15.71
N THR A 599 25.69 -16.55 -15.47
CA THR A 599 24.92 -15.88 -14.41
C THR A 599 25.09 -16.54 -13.04
N TRP A 600 25.77 -17.68 -12.94
CA TRP A 600 26.00 -18.33 -11.65
C TRP A 600 27.08 -17.59 -10.85
N PRO A 601 26.78 -17.11 -9.63
CA PRO A 601 27.69 -16.28 -8.85
C PRO A 601 29.05 -16.91 -8.51
N GLU A 602 30.06 -16.05 -8.39
CA GLU A 602 31.46 -16.39 -8.01
C GLU A 602 31.95 -15.53 -6.83
N ASP A 603 31.03 -15.05 -6.00
CA ASP A 603 31.26 -14.10 -4.91
C ASP A 603 31.72 -14.75 -3.59
N GLY A 604 31.80 -16.08 -3.54
CA GLY A 604 32.20 -16.80 -2.33
C GLY A 604 31.18 -16.73 -1.19
N ARG A 605 29.91 -16.41 -1.46
CA ARG A 605 28.87 -16.28 -0.43
C ARG A 605 28.77 -17.52 0.49
N PRO A 606 28.59 -17.33 1.81
CA PRO A 606 28.35 -18.43 2.74
C PRO A 606 27.14 -19.30 2.35
N GLY A 607 27.25 -20.61 2.59
CA GLY A 607 26.25 -21.60 2.16
C GLY A 607 26.31 -21.97 0.66
N GLY A 608 27.08 -21.22 -0.16
CA GLY A 608 27.19 -21.47 -1.59
C GLY A 608 25.94 -21.10 -2.39
N VAL A 609 25.84 -21.66 -3.59
CA VAL A 609 24.70 -21.50 -4.51
C VAL A 609 24.15 -22.87 -4.92
N PRO A 610 22.87 -22.98 -5.29
CA PRO A 610 22.31 -24.22 -5.84
C PRO A 610 23.12 -24.79 -7.02
N ASP A 611 23.23 -26.11 -7.12
CA ASP A 611 23.90 -26.81 -8.22
C ASP A 611 23.13 -26.61 -9.54
N TRP A 612 23.76 -26.01 -10.54
CA TRP A 612 23.13 -25.66 -11.82
C TRP A 612 22.71 -26.86 -12.68
N SER A 613 23.15 -28.09 -12.40
CA SER A 613 22.61 -29.28 -13.08
C SER A 613 21.33 -29.82 -12.45
N TRP A 614 20.88 -29.23 -11.33
CA TRP A 614 19.69 -29.64 -10.57
C TRP A 614 18.53 -28.65 -10.73
N ILE A 615 18.55 -27.84 -11.78
CA ILE A 615 17.53 -26.83 -12.05
C ILE A 615 16.16 -27.48 -12.31
N GLY A 616 15.14 -26.98 -11.60
CA GLY A 616 13.73 -27.29 -11.81
C GLY A 616 13.12 -26.56 -13.02
N PRO A 617 11.79 -26.65 -13.21
CA PRO A 617 11.12 -25.98 -14.32
C PRO A 617 11.28 -24.46 -14.23
N SER A 618 11.39 -23.79 -15.38
CA SER A 618 11.35 -22.33 -15.48
C SER A 618 9.97 -21.79 -15.13
N TRP A 619 9.91 -20.53 -14.68
CA TRP A 619 8.67 -19.79 -14.60
C TRP A 619 8.29 -19.28 -15.99
N VAL A 620 7.02 -19.33 -16.35
CA VAL A 620 6.48 -18.64 -17.52
C VAL A 620 5.51 -17.57 -17.01
N MET A 621 6.02 -16.36 -16.79
CA MET A 621 5.20 -15.25 -16.33
C MET A 621 4.33 -14.73 -17.47
N ILE A 622 3.03 -14.64 -17.23
CA ILE A 622 2.03 -14.18 -18.18
C ILE A 622 1.35 -12.88 -17.73
N GLY A 623 1.43 -12.54 -16.44
CA GLY A 623 0.88 -11.33 -15.87
C GLY A 623 1.65 -10.85 -14.64
N SER A 624 1.65 -9.53 -14.44
CA SER A 624 2.08 -8.84 -13.22
C SER A 624 0.86 -8.49 -12.36
N GLU A 625 1.07 -7.67 -11.34
CA GLU A 625 -0.04 -7.08 -10.60
C GLU A 625 -1.01 -6.25 -11.46
N GLY A 626 -0.54 -5.67 -12.57
CA GLY A 626 -1.38 -4.94 -13.53
C GLY A 626 -2.17 -5.85 -14.48
N GLY A 627 -2.17 -7.18 -14.27
CA GLY A 627 -2.78 -8.17 -15.15
C GLY A 627 -1.82 -8.70 -16.22
N PHE A 628 -2.34 -9.19 -17.35
CA PHE A 628 -1.50 -9.80 -18.40
C PHE A 628 -0.38 -8.87 -18.89
N LEU A 629 0.80 -9.45 -19.13
CA LEU A 629 1.95 -8.81 -19.76
C LEU A 629 1.73 -8.67 -21.29
N PRO A 630 2.43 -7.74 -21.97
CA PRO A 630 2.41 -7.67 -23.43
C PRO A 630 2.87 -8.95 -24.14
N LYS A 631 3.71 -9.76 -23.47
CA LYS A 631 4.23 -11.02 -23.98
C LYS A 631 4.56 -11.95 -22.81
N PRO A 632 4.43 -13.28 -22.93
CA PRO A 632 4.91 -14.21 -21.93
C PRO A 632 6.43 -14.11 -21.76
N VAL A 633 6.89 -14.17 -20.51
CA VAL A 633 8.31 -14.11 -20.15
C VAL A 633 8.74 -15.43 -19.52
N VAL A 634 9.76 -16.08 -20.09
CA VAL A 634 10.33 -17.30 -19.53
C VAL A 634 11.49 -16.93 -18.62
N LEU A 635 11.36 -17.18 -17.32
CA LEU A 635 12.37 -16.89 -16.30
C LEU A 635 13.05 -18.20 -15.88
N PRO A 636 14.29 -18.48 -16.32
CA PRO A 636 15.04 -19.62 -15.83
C PRO A 636 15.40 -19.43 -14.35
N ASN A 637 15.55 -20.54 -13.63
CA ASN A 637 16.00 -20.52 -12.23
C ASN A 637 17.46 -20.07 -12.18
N GLN A 638 17.75 -19.06 -11.36
CA GLN A 638 19.11 -18.62 -11.07
C GLN A 638 19.20 -17.90 -9.71
N PRO A 639 20.35 -18.02 -9.02
CA PRO A 639 20.66 -17.23 -7.84
C PRO A 639 20.69 -15.72 -8.14
N VAL A 640 20.52 -14.89 -7.12
CA VAL A 640 20.70 -13.43 -7.29
C VAL A 640 22.14 -13.09 -7.69
N THR A 641 22.29 -12.09 -8.56
CA THR A 641 23.59 -11.49 -8.91
C THR A 641 23.62 -10.00 -8.58
N TRP A 642 24.80 -9.48 -8.31
CA TRP A 642 25.02 -8.05 -8.04
C TRP A 642 25.75 -7.35 -9.17
N ASN A 643 25.47 -6.06 -9.33
CA ASN A 643 26.28 -5.17 -10.14
C ASN A 643 27.65 -4.95 -9.46
N ASN A 644 28.64 -5.73 -9.89
CA ASN A 644 30.01 -5.66 -9.36
C ASN A 644 30.89 -4.63 -10.07
N ASP A 645 30.37 -3.88 -11.05
CA ASP A 645 31.13 -2.81 -11.70
C ASP A 645 31.18 -1.56 -10.81
N VAL A 646 32.22 -1.49 -9.98
CA VAL A 646 32.50 -0.37 -9.06
C VAL A 646 32.73 0.99 -9.76
N THR A 647 32.75 1.03 -11.10
CA THR A 647 32.80 2.30 -11.85
C THR A 647 31.42 2.89 -12.12
N THR A 648 30.35 2.12 -11.89
CA THR A 648 28.96 2.57 -11.97
C THR A 648 28.46 3.06 -10.62
N PHE A 649 27.50 3.99 -10.62
CA PHE A 649 26.97 4.54 -9.36
C PHE A 649 26.13 3.54 -8.58
N ASN A 650 25.40 2.68 -9.27
CA ASN A 650 24.53 1.67 -8.66
C ASN A 650 25.25 0.32 -8.47
N ALA A 651 26.56 0.34 -8.25
CA ALA A 651 27.31 -0.85 -7.86
C ALA A 651 26.78 -1.38 -6.53
N GLY A 652 26.61 -2.70 -6.40
CA GLY A 652 26.00 -3.33 -5.22
C GLY A 652 24.47 -3.49 -5.29
N ASN A 653 23.80 -2.95 -6.30
CA ASN A 653 22.40 -3.31 -6.55
C ASN A 653 22.30 -4.72 -7.15
N VAL A 654 21.23 -5.44 -6.81
CA VAL A 654 20.88 -6.69 -7.48
C VAL A 654 20.56 -6.39 -8.96
N ASN A 655 21.14 -7.16 -9.87
CA ASN A 655 21.01 -6.97 -11.32
C ASN A 655 20.63 -8.26 -12.06
N GLY A 656 20.27 -9.31 -11.34
CA GLY A 656 19.84 -10.58 -11.91
C GLY A 656 19.18 -11.46 -10.85
N GLY A 657 18.28 -12.32 -11.30
CA GLY A 657 17.49 -13.23 -10.48
C GLY A 657 16.53 -14.05 -11.35
N SER A 658 15.65 -14.83 -10.74
CA SER A 658 14.61 -15.57 -11.43
C SER A 658 13.27 -14.82 -11.30
N LEU A 659 12.35 -15.26 -10.44
CA LEU A 659 11.14 -14.52 -10.13
C LEU A 659 11.36 -13.62 -8.91
N LEU A 660 11.66 -12.35 -9.18
CA LEU A 660 11.89 -11.32 -8.17
C LEU A 660 10.56 -10.65 -7.77
N LEU A 661 10.26 -10.62 -6.47
CA LEU A 661 9.04 -10.01 -5.92
C LEU A 661 9.36 -9.20 -4.67
N GLY A 662 9.12 -7.90 -4.70
CA GLY A 662 9.04 -7.07 -3.50
C GLY A 662 7.70 -7.24 -2.77
N PRO A 663 7.58 -6.77 -1.51
CA PRO A 663 6.32 -6.66 -0.80
C PRO A 663 5.18 -6.11 -1.68
N ALA A 664 4.01 -6.74 -1.60
CA ALA A 664 2.79 -6.51 -2.38
C ALA A 664 2.87 -6.68 -3.90
N GLU A 665 4.01 -7.08 -4.47
CA GLU A 665 4.06 -7.48 -5.88
C GLU A 665 3.38 -8.85 -6.08
N ARG A 666 2.74 -9.00 -7.25
CA ARG A 666 2.07 -10.23 -7.66
C ARG A 666 2.61 -10.72 -9.00
N ALA A 667 2.61 -12.04 -9.17
CA ALA A 667 2.94 -12.67 -10.43
C ALA A 667 1.95 -13.77 -10.80
N ASP A 668 1.51 -13.75 -12.05
CA ASP A 668 0.71 -14.80 -12.67
C ASP A 668 1.62 -15.62 -13.57
N VAL A 669 1.89 -16.86 -13.16
CA VAL A 669 2.92 -17.71 -13.77
C VAL A 669 2.37 -19.08 -14.13
N ILE A 670 2.86 -19.64 -15.23
CA ILE A 670 2.65 -21.04 -15.60
C ILE A 670 3.93 -21.81 -15.28
N VAL A 671 3.78 -22.97 -14.65
CA VAL A 671 4.88 -23.90 -14.38
C VAL A 671 4.56 -25.26 -14.97
N ASP A 672 5.43 -25.77 -15.84
CA ASP A 672 5.26 -27.06 -16.51
C ASP A 672 6.04 -28.18 -15.79
N PHE A 673 5.32 -28.98 -15.00
CA PHE A 673 5.93 -30.13 -14.29
C PHE A 673 6.04 -31.40 -15.14
N SER A 674 5.62 -31.38 -16.41
CA SER A 674 5.54 -32.60 -17.24
C SER A 674 6.88 -33.32 -17.43
N ALA A 675 7.99 -32.58 -17.47
CA ALA A 675 9.35 -33.12 -17.59
C ALA A 675 9.94 -33.63 -16.27
N TYR A 676 9.28 -33.36 -15.14
CA TYR A 676 9.77 -33.63 -13.79
C TYR A 676 8.99 -34.77 -13.11
N ALA A 677 8.31 -35.62 -13.89
CA ALA A 677 7.51 -36.73 -13.38
C ALA A 677 8.31 -37.66 -12.44
N GLY A 678 7.78 -37.90 -11.24
CA GLY A 678 8.42 -38.71 -10.20
C GLY A 678 9.57 -38.03 -9.47
N GLN A 679 9.84 -36.75 -9.74
CA GLN A 679 10.83 -35.95 -9.03
C GLN A 679 10.16 -35.14 -7.91
N THR A 680 10.98 -34.78 -6.92
CA THR A 680 10.63 -33.82 -5.89
C THR A 680 11.40 -32.54 -6.16
N LEU A 681 10.74 -31.39 -6.03
CA LEU A 681 11.32 -30.06 -6.22
C LEU A 681 11.24 -29.27 -4.91
N ILE A 682 12.14 -28.32 -4.73
CA ILE A 682 12.12 -27.33 -3.65
C ILE A 682 11.94 -25.96 -4.28
N LEU A 683 10.97 -25.20 -3.77
CA LEU A 683 10.89 -23.76 -3.99
C LEU A 683 11.89 -23.08 -3.04
N TYR A 684 12.85 -22.38 -3.62
CA TYR A 684 14.02 -21.84 -2.96
C TYR A 684 14.07 -20.32 -3.12
N ASN A 685 14.67 -19.65 -2.14
CA ASN A 685 14.87 -18.21 -2.09
C ASN A 685 16.33 -17.90 -1.71
N ASP A 686 16.93 -16.93 -2.38
CA ASP A 686 18.23 -16.38 -1.98
C ASP A 686 18.27 -14.84 -2.04
N ALA A 687 17.09 -14.21 -1.99
CA ALA A 687 17.01 -12.77 -1.86
C ALA A 687 17.69 -12.29 -0.57
N PRO A 688 18.58 -11.27 -0.63
CA PRO A 688 19.10 -10.64 0.56
C PRO A 688 18.00 -9.94 1.37
N ALA A 689 18.25 -9.81 2.66
CA ALA A 689 17.47 -8.99 3.59
C ALA A 689 18.44 -8.17 4.44
N PRO A 690 18.32 -6.82 4.45
CA PRO A 690 17.49 -5.99 3.57
C PRO A 690 17.81 -6.12 2.07
N TRP A 691 17.02 -5.51 1.18
CA TRP A 691 17.27 -5.61 -0.26
C TRP A 691 17.77 -4.26 -0.80
N PRO A 692 18.96 -4.19 -1.44
CA PRO A 692 19.80 -5.28 -1.95
C PRO A 692 20.91 -5.75 -0.97
N ALA A 693 20.96 -5.21 0.26
CA ALA A 693 22.07 -5.40 1.20
C ALA A 693 21.97 -6.70 2.02
N LEU A 694 22.96 -7.58 1.92
CA LEU A 694 22.95 -8.86 2.65
C LEU A 694 23.43 -8.70 4.12
N ASP A 695 22.51 -8.73 5.08
CA ASP A 695 22.86 -8.90 6.50
C ASP A 695 22.80 -10.40 6.90
N PRO A 696 23.92 -11.01 7.32
CA PRO A 696 23.96 -12.42 7.72
C PRO A 696 23.11 -12.76 8.95
N HIS A 697 22.63 -11.79 9.73
CA HIS A 697 21.69 -12.03 10.83
C HIS A 697 20.28 -12.42 10.34
N TYR A 698 19.90 -12.02 9.13
CA TYR A 698 18.57 -12.26 8.57
C TYR A 698 18.53 -13.40 7.52
N ASP A 699 19.67 -14.06 7.31
CA ASP A 699 19.86 -15.15 6.35
C ASP A 699 19.98 -16.50 7.06
N TYR A 700 18.86 -17.22 7.11
CA TYR A 700 18.73 -18.50 7.80
C TYR A 700 18.78 -19.65 6.79
N TYR A 701 19.76 -20.53 6.95
CA TYR A 701 19.89 -21.72 6.10
C TYR A 701 20.57 -22.86 6.87
N THR A 702 20.34 -24.09 6.44
CA THR A 702 20.92 -25.28 7.08
C THR A 702 22.46 -25.19 7.08
N ASP A 703 23.06 -25.43 8.25
CA ASP A 703 24.52 -25.26 8.48
C ASP A 703 25.01 -23.80 8.39
N ALA A 704 24.13 -22.82 8.56
CA ALA A 704 24.54 -21.43 8.74
C ALA A 704 25.48 -21.29 9.95
N PRO A 705 26.47 -20.37 9.90
CA PRO A 705 27.31 -20.06 11.05
C PRO A 705 26.50 -19.70 12.31
N ASP A 706 27.00 -20.10 13.48
CA ASP A 706 26.45 -19.63 14.76
C ASP A 706 26.73 -18.13 14.91
N ASN A 707 25.67 -17.32 14.81
CA ASN A 707 25.75 -15.86 14.81
C ASN A 707 25.31 -15.25 16.15
N ARG A 708 25.07 -16.05 17.20
CA ARG A 708 24.55 -15.55 18.49
C ARG A 708 25.43 -14.48 19.14
N GLU A 709 26.76 -14.56 18.95
CA GLU A 709 27.71 -13.58 19.49
C GLU A 709 27.60 -12.19 18.83
N MET A 710 27.03 -12.12 17.61
CA MET A 710 26.72 -10.88 16.90
C MET A 710 25.20 -10.60 16.86
N GLY A 711 24.42 -11.31 17.66
CA GLY A 711 22.98 -11.13 17.74
C GLY A 711 22.16 -11.88 16.70
N GLY A 712 22.73 -12.75 15.88
CA GLY A 712 21.94 -13.67 15.03
C GLY A 712 21.44 -14.90 15.80
N ALA A 713 20.84 -15.85 15.08
CA ALA A 713 20.50 -17.15 15.64
C ALA A 713 21.70 -18.13 15.66
N ASP A 714 21.50 -19.27 16.31
CA ASP A 714 22.43 -20.39 16.20
C ASP A 714 22.30 -21.14 14.86
N THR A 715 23.14 -22.15 14.66
CA THR A 715 23.14 -22.94 13.42
C THR A 715 21.81 -23.67 13.22
N THR A 716 21.14 -23.40 12.09
CA THR A 716 19.93 -24.13 11.66
C THR A 716 20.23 -25.63 11.47
N PRO A 717 19.50 -26.52 12.18
CA PRO A 717 19.64 -27.96 12.02
C PRO A 717 19.23 -28.50 10.64
N VAL A 718 19.69 -29.70 10.30
CA VAL A 718 19.31 -30.37 9.04
C VAL A 718 17.85 -30.81 9.10
N GLY A 719 17.04 -30.42 8.10
CA GLY A 719 15.63 -30.80 7.97
C GLY A 719 14.65 -29.98 8.82
N PHE A 720 15.13 -28.93 9.51
CA PHE A 720 14.32 -28.05 10.34
C PHE A 720 14.46 -26.58 9.90
N GLY A 721 13.41 -25.79 10.14
CA GLY A 721 13.51 -24.33 10.24
C GLY A 721 14.07 -23.90 11.59
N PRO A 722 14.41 -22.61 11.79
CA PRO A 722 14.22 -21.50 10.85
C PRO A 722 15.13 -21.57 9.61
N ASN A 723 14.58 -21.27 8.43
CA ASN A 723 15.27 -21.33 7.15
C ASN A 723 14.57 -20.45 6.10
N THR A 724 15.10 -19.25 5.85
CA THR A 724 14.51 -18.27 4.91
C THR A 724 14.80 -18.59 3.45
N ARG A 725 15.72 -19.53 3.18
CA ARG A 725 16.07 -19.96 1.83
C ARG A 725 15.19 -21.08 1.28
N THR A 726 14.51 -21.84 2.14
CA THR A 726 13.65 -22.97 1.76
C THR A 726 12.19 -22.62 1.99
N ILE A 727 11.41 -22.46 0.92
CA ILE A 727 10.02 -21.99 1.01
C ILE A 727 9.03 -23.15 1.15
N MET A 728 9.07 -24.11 0.23
CA MET A 728 8.15 -25.26 0.22
C MET A 728 8.69 -26.43 -0.62
N GLN A 729 8.10 -27.61 -0.47
CA GLN A 729 8.39 -28.80 -1.27
C GLN A 729 7.25 -29.11 -2.25
N ILE A 730 7.59 -29.50 -3.46
CA ILE A 730 6.65 -29.90 -4.51
C ILE A 730 6.96 -31.33 -4.94
N LYS A 731 5.99 -32.24 -4.80
CA LYS A 731 6.11 -33.64 -5.22
C LYS A 731 5.37 -33.84 -6.53
N VAL A 732 6.10 -34.17 -7.59
CA VAL A 732 5.51 -34.45 -8.89
C VAL A 732 5.22 -35.94 -9.00
N ALA A 733 3.97 -36.32 -9.25
CA ALA A 733 3.58 -37.70 -9.41
C ALA A 733 4.36 -38.39 -10.55
N ALA A 734 4.58 -39.70 -10.42
CA ALA A 734 5.20 -40.49 -11.47
C ALA A 734 4.21 -40.73 -12.62
N GLY A 735 4.67 -40.67 -13.86
CA GLY A 735 3.82 -40.89 -15.03
C GLY A 735 4.35 -40.22 -16.29
N ALA A 736 3.56 -40.28 -17.37
CA ALA A 736 3.83 -39.50 -18.57
C ALA A 736 3.08 -38.16 -18.48
N GLY A 737 3.81 -37.05 -18.56
CA GLY A 737 3.23 -35.72 -18.65
C GLY A 737 2.96 -35.26 -20.08
N THR A 738 2.10 -34.25 -20.23
CA THR A 738 1.93 -33.52 -21.49
C THR A 738 2.58 -32.15 -21.34
N ALA A 739 3.57 -31.86 -22.19
CA ALA A 739 4.29 -30.59 -22.17
C ALA A 739 3.39 -29.41 -22.49
N PHE A 740 3.64 -28.29 -21.83
CA PHE A 740 2.95 -27.04 -22.08
C PHE A 740 3.26 -26.52 -23.47
N ASN A 741 2.22 -26.07 -24.18
CA ASN A 741 2.37 -25.59 -25.55
C ASN A 741 2.70 -24.09 -25.57
N MET A 742 3.98 -23.76 -25.42
CA MET A 742 4.48 -22.39 -25.52
C MET A 742 4.18 -21.72 -26.87
N ALA A 743 4.07 -22.48 -27.96
CA ALA A 743 3.76 -21.91 -29.27
C ALA A 743 2.32 -21.36 -29.32
N ASN A 744 1.35 -22.09 -28.74
CA ASN A 744 -0.02 -21.60 -28.63
C ASN A 744 -0.13 -20.38 -27.70
N LEU A 745 0.61 -20.37 -26.60
CA LEU A 745 0.63 -19.22 -25.69
C LEU A 745 1.19 -17.98 -26.40
N ASN A 746 2.32 -18.11 -27.09
CA ASN A 746 2.91 -17.01 -27.85
C ASN A 746 1.98 -16.51 -28.97
N GLU A 747 1.32 -17.41 -29.70
CA GLU A 747 0.34 -17.02 -30.74
C GLU A 747 -0.87 -16.28 -30.16
N ALA A 748 -1.31 -16.60 -28.94
CA ALA A 748 -2.41 -15.88 -28.30
C ALA A 748 -2.01 -14.45 -27.90
N PHE A 749 -0.81 -14.27 -27.36
CA PHE A 749 -0.30 -12.96 -26.94
C PHE A 749 0.17 -12.10 -28.13
N ASP A 750 0.63 -12.73 -29.21
CA ASP A 750 1.10 -12.07 -30.44
C ASP A 750 0.58 -12.83 -31.68
N PRO A 751 -0.67 -12.58 -32.11
CA PRO A 751 -1.28 -13.26 -33.24
C PRO A 751 -0.57 -12.96 -34.57
N ALA A 752 -0.19 -14.00 -35.31
CA ALA A 752 0.57 -13.88 -36.55
C ALA A 752 -0.24 -13.29 -37.73
N ASP A 753 -1.56 -13.15 -37.57
CA ASP A 753 -2.45 -12.60 -38.61
C ASP A 753 -2.32 -11.07 -38.77
N GLY A 754 -1.70 -10.39 -37.80
CA GLY A 754 -1.52 -8.93 -37.80
C GLY A 754 -2.83 -8.14 -37.82
N VAL A 755 -3.96 -8.76 -37.46
CA VAL A 755 -5.28 -8.13 -37.43
C VAL A 755 -5.95 -8.32 -36.06
N SER A 756 -5.86 -9.52 -35.50
CA SER A 756 -6.44 -9.84 -34.19
C SER A 756 -5.64 -9.17 -33.07
N PRO A 757 -6.27 -8.54 -32.06
CA PRO A 757 -5.55 -8.05 -30.89
C PRO A 757 -4.96 -9.24 -30.12
N GLY A 758 -3.72 -9.09 -29.64
CA GLY A 758 -3.15 -10.01 -28.66
C GLY A 758 -3.82 -9.84 -27.29
N VAL A 759 -3.61 -10.83 -26.40
CA VAL A 759 -4.20 -10.88 -25.04
C VAL A 759 -4.10 -9.53 -24.31
N PHE A 760 -2.91 -8.94 -24.27
CA PHE A 760 -2.69 -7.67 -23.58
C PHE A 760 -3.61 -6.55 -24.09
N ARG A 761 -3.69 -6.37 -25.41
CA ARG A 761 -4.51 -5.30 -26.00
C ARG A 761 -6.01 -5.56 -25.86
N ASP A 762 -6.41 -6.83 -25.79
CA ASP A 762 -7.81 -7.22 -25.66
C ASP A 762 -8.34 -7.01 -24.23
N SER A 763 -7.50 -7.23 -23.20
CA SER A 763 -7.91 -7.16 -21.80
C SER A 763 -7.57 -5.83 -21.10
N GLN A 764 -6.50 -5.15 -21.51
CA GLN A 764 -5.91 -4.00 -20.80
C GLN A 764 -6.31 -2.65 -21.40
N ASP A 765 -6.19 -1.59 -20.58
CA ASP A 765 -6.25 -0.22 -21.08
C ASP A 765 -5.07 0.08 -22.02
N PRO A 766 -5.25 0.99 -23.00
CA PRO A 766 -4.16 1.42 -23.86
C PRO A 766 -3.00 2.05 -23.07
N ILE A 767 -1.77 1.59 -23.29
CA ILE A 767 -0.56 2.17 -22.70
C ILE A 767 -0.45 3.68 -22.99
N ILE A 768 0.25 4.40 -22.12
CA ILE A 768 0.48 5.84 -22.27
C ILE A 768 1.57 6.10 -23.33
N ALA A 769 2.73 5.46 -23.16
CA ALA A 769 3.90 5.69 -23.98
C ALA A 769 4.23 4.46 -24.82
N GLY A 770 4.07 4.59 -26.14
CA GLY A 770 4.53 3.58 -27.08
C GLY A 770 6.05 3.52 -27.14
N GLN A 771 6.62 2.37 -26.75
CA GLN A 771 8.05 2.07 -26.84
C GLN A 771 8.24 0.96 -27.88
N GLY A 772 8.97 1.24 -28.96
CA GLY A 772 9.18 0.30 -30.06
C GLY A 772 10.48 -0.48 -29.95
N ASN A 773 10.69 -1.46 -30.84
CA ASN A 773 11.93 -2.26 -30.90
C ASN A 773 13.19 -1.36 -30.91
N LEU A 774 13.83 -1.22 -29.75
CA LEU A 774 15.05 -0.43 -29.51
C LEU A 774 16.29 -1.13 -30.10
N ASN A 775 16.17 -1.63 -31.32
CA ASN A 775 17.26 -2.16 -32.13
C ASN A 775 17.66 -1.09 -33.16
N PRO A 776 18.69 -0.27 -32.88
CA PRO A 776 19.22 0.62 -33.87
C PRO A 776 20.34 -0.12 -34.61
N THR A 777 20.08 -0.57 -35.83
CA THR A 777 21.16 -0.77 -36.82
C THR A 777 22.02 0.50 -37.04
N ALA A 778 21.63 1.63 -36.44
CA ALA A 778 22.33 2.91 -36.44
C ALA A 778 23.34 3.11 -35.28
N ASP A 779 23.25 2.38 -34.16
CA ASP A 779 24.21 2.49 -33.04
C ASP A 779 24.37 1.16 -32.23
N PRO A 780 25.17 0.22 -32.74
CA PRO A 780 25.38 -1.08 -32.08
C PRO A 780 26.11 -1.00 -30.74
N VAL A 781 26.80 0.10 -30.42
CA VAL A 781 27.55 0.25 -29.15
C VAL A 781 26.62 0.57 -27.98
N LEU A 782 25.58 1.38 -28.23
CA LEU A 782 24.51 1.59 -27.25
C LEU A 782 23.73 0.29 -27.01
N TYR A 783 23.40 -0.45 -28.07
CA TYR A 783 22.68 -1.71 -27.98
C TYR A 783 23.45 -2.77 -27.15
N GLU A 784 24.75 -2.98 -27.40
CA GLU A 784 25.56 -3.91 -26.59
C GLU A 784 25.66 -3.51 -25.11
N ALA A 785 25.44 -2.23 -24.76
CA ALA A 785 25.39 -1.76 -23.37
C ALA A 785 24.00 -1.93 -22.70
N PHE A 786 22.92 -2.11 -23.48
CA PHE A 786 21.55 -2.29 -22.98
C PHE A 786 21.08 -3.75 -22.98
N VAL A 787 21.78 -4.67 -23.67
CA VAL A 787 21.47 -6.10 -23.68
C VAL A 787 22.09 -6.75 -22.45
N PHE A 788 21.52 -6.49 -21.27
CA PHE A 788 21.80 -7.33 -20.11
C PHE A 788 20.86 -8.55 -20.05
N ASP A 789 19.71 -8.55 -20.76
CA ASP A 789 18.74 -9.65 -20.59
C ASP A 789 17.85 -10.02 -21.80
N GLY A 790 18.25 -9.70 -23.03
CA GLY A 790 17.51 -10.17 -24.23
C GLY A 790 16.09 -9.60 -24.39
N THR A 791 15.78 -8.48 -23.75
CA THR A 791 14.47 -7.83 -23.75
C THR A 791 13.98 -7.52 -25.17
N ASP A 792 12.84 -8.08 -25.54
CA ASP A 792 12.19 -7.86 -26.82
C ASP A 792 11.21 -6.68 -26.74
N PHE A 793 11.72 -5.45 -26.92
CA PHE A 793 10.90 -4.23 -26.96
C PHE A 793 9.96 -4.14 -28.17
N SER A 794 9.92 -5.16 -29.04
CA SER A 794 8.88 -5.24 -30.06
C SER A 794 7.53 -5.69 -29.51
N ALA A 795 7.44 -6.12 -28.24
CA ALA A 795 6.18 -6.59 -27.64
C ALA A 795 5.02 -5.58 -27.78
N TYR A 796 5.26 -4.28 -27.59
CA TYR A 796 4.22 -3.28 -27.85
C TYR A 796 3.96 -3.08 -29.35
N ASN A 797 4.98 -3.14 -30.20
CA ASN A 797 4.80 -2.99 -31.65
C ASN A 797 3.85 -4.05 -32.21
N SER A 798 4.03 -5.31 -31.83
CA SER A 798 3.17 -6.40 -32.28
C SER A 798 1.74 -6.25 -31.76
N ASN A 799 1.56 -6.03 -30.46
CA ASN A 799 0.23 -5.88 -29.84
C ASN A 799 -0.59 -4.75 -30.47
N TYR A 800 0.03 -3.60 -30.74
CA TYR A 800 -0.66 -2.44 -31.33
C TYR A 800 -0.66 -2.45 -32.86
N ASN A 801 -0.06 -3.46 -33.51
CA ASN A 801 0.14 -3.52 -34.96
C ASN A 801 0.68 -2.20 -35.54
N THR A 802 1.68 -1.65 -34.85
CA THR A 802 2.26 -0.34 -35.17
C THR A 802 3.76 -0.37 -34.92
N THR A 803 4.49 0.53 -35.56
CA THR A 803 5.92 0.72 -35.27
C THR A 803 6.07 2.00 -34.48
N PHE A 804 6.26 1.86 -33.17
CA PHE A 804 6.56 2.99 -32.31
C PHE A 804 7.97 3.55 -32.60
N PRO A 805 8.20 4.86 -32.34
CA PRO A 805 9.52 5.43 -32.52
C PRO A 805 10.57 4.70 -31.67
N ALA A 806 11.72 4.40 -32.28
CA ALA A 806 12.83 3.70 -31.64
C ALA A 806 14.10 4.56 -31.49
N THR A 807 13.98 5.87 -31.72
CA THR A 807 15.10 6.82 -31.62
C THR A 807 14.74 8.06 -30.84
N TYR A 808 15.70 8.58 -30.07
CA TYR A 808 15.60 9.87 -29.41
C TYR A 808 15.24 11.01 -30.40
N PRO A 809 14.38 11.97 -30.02
CA PRO A 809 13.77 12.15 -28.69
C PRO A 809 12.44 11.41 -28.47
N ASN A 810 11.88 10.75 -29.49
CA ASN A 810 10.46 10.35 -29.50
C ASN A 810 10.18 8.92 -29.01
N TRP A 811 11.20 8.20 -28.58
CA TRP A 811 11.15 6.78 -28.19
C TRP A 811 10.63 6.51 -26.77
N GLY A 812 10.18 7.52 -26.03
CA GLY A 812 9.65 7.33 -24.67
C GLY A 812 10.66 6.89 -23.62
N ILE A 813 11.92 7.30 -23.77
CA ILE A 813 13.00 7.09 -22.79
C ILE A 813 13.61 8.44 -22.46
N ALA A 814 13.77 8.71 -21.16
CA ALA A 814 14.43 9.90 -20.64
C ALA A 814 15.87 9.61 -20.23
N ARG A 815 16.75 10.62 -20.41
CA ARG A 815 18.13 10.62 -19.87
C ARG A 815 18.20 11.41 -18.58
N ILE A 816 19.31 11.28 -17.86
CA ILE A 816 19.53 11.88 -16.54
C ILE A 816 19.24 13.40 -16.49
N ASN A 817 19.60 14.15 -17.53
CA ASN A 817 19.43 15.61 -17.59
C ASN A 817 18.15 16.08 -18.28
N ASP A 818 17.32 15.16 -18.80
CA ASP A 818 16.10 15.54 -19.48
C ASP A 818 15.07 16.04 -18.45
N ALA A 819 14.38 17.14 -18.78
CA ALA A 819 13.29 17.70 -17.95
C ALA A 819 11.90 17.32 -18.48
N ALA A 820 11.85 16.76 -19.68
CA ALA A 820 10.64 16.30 -20.35
C ALA A 820 10.96 15.04 -21.16
N VAL A 821 9.98 14.17 -21.32
CA VAL A 821 10.06 12.98 -22.18
C VAL A 821 9.13 13.16 -23.37
N SER A 822 9.56 12.69 -24.55
CA SER A 822 8.70 12.63 -25.73
C SER A 822 8.45 11.19 -26.16
N PHE A 823 7.19 10.87 -26.43
CA PHE A 823 6.75 9.53 -26.81
C PHE A 823 5.57 9.59 -27.77
N TYR A 824 5.36 8.51 -28.52
CA TYR A 824 4.12 8.32 -29.26
C TYR A 824 3.03 7.80 -28.33
N ASN A 825 1.95 8.55 -28.18
CA ASN A 825 0.78 8.12 -27.42
C ASN A 825 -0.17 7.38 -28.36
N PRO A 826 -0.44 6.07 -28.15
CA PRO A 826 -1.30 5.29 -29.05
C PRO A 826 -2.76 5.77 -29.04
N THR A 827 -3.28 6.23 -27.91
CA THR A 827 -4.64 6.76 -27.79
C THR A 827 -4.81 8.08 -28.54
N ALA A 828 -3.84 8.99 -28.43
CA ALA A 828 -3.85 10.26 -29.15
C ALA A 828 -3.40 10.13 -30.62
N ALA A 829 -2.83 8.98 -30.99
CA ALA A 829 -2.18 8.73 -32.27
C ALA A 829 -1.16 9.82 -32.69
N ALA A 830 -0.41 10.35 -31.72
CA ALA A 830 0.48 11.49 -31.92
C ALA A 830 1.69 11.46 -30.97
N ILE A 831 2.75 12.17 -31.33
CA ILE A 831 3.86 12.44 -30.41
C ILE A 831 3.40 13.47 -29.37
N GLN A 832 3.61 13.15 -28.10
CA GLN A 832 3.42 14.05 -26.96
C GLN A 832 4.77 14.30 -26.30
N THR A 833 4.95 15.50 -25.75
CA THR A 833 6.08 15.88 -24.92
C THR A 833 5.53 16.31 -23.56
N ILE A 834 5.89 15.58 -22.50
CA ILE A 834 5.40 15.83 -21.14
C ILE A 834 6.57 16.20 -20.25
N THR A 835 6.44 17.31 -19.53
CA THR A 835 7.39 17.72 -18.49
C THR A 835 7.33 16.72 -17.34
N MET A 836 8.48 16.21 -16.93
CA MET A 836 8.53 15.25 -15.83
C MET A 836 8.40 15.97 -14.49
N GLN A 837 7.46 15.52 -13.67
CA GLN A 837 7.35 15.93 -12.27
C GLN A 837 8.46 15.26 -11.47
N LYS A 838 9.10 16.02 -10.60
CA LYS A 838 10.25 15.56 -9.82
C LYS A 838 9.79 15.02 -8.49
N LYS A 839 10.10 13.76 -8.21
CA LYS A 839 9.84 13.08 -6.94
C LYS A 839 11.16 12.59 -6.36
N ALA A 840 11.19 12.34 -5.07
CA ALA A 840 12.36 11.90 -4.36
C ALA A 840 12.03 10.81 -3.35
N ILE A 841 12.98 9.89 -3.20
CA ILE A 841 13.10 9.02 -2.04
C ILE A 841 14.43 9.36 -1.36
N GLN A 842 14.37 9.63 -0.07
CA GLN A 842 15.53 9.72 0.79
C GLN A 842 15.32 8.76 1.95
N ASP A 843 16.37 8.02 2.27
CA ASP A 843 16.30 6.73 2.95
C ASP A 843 17.12 6.72 4.25
N GLU A 844 17.00 5.66 5.05
CA GLU A 844 17.58 5.53 6.40
C GLU A 844 19.07 5.91 6.50
N GLN A 845 19.89 5.50 5.52
CA GLN A 845 21.34 5.76 5.53
C GLN A 845 21.72 7.09 4.86
N GLY A 846 20.73 7.83 4.35
CA GLY A 846 20.86 9.14 3.70
C GLY A 846 20.77 10.35 4.64
N GLU A 847 21.07 10.16 5.93
CA GLU A 847 21.13 11.18 7.00
C GLU A 847 19.76 11.69 7.52
N THR A 848 18.68 10.90 7.43
CA THR A 848 17.33 11.29 7.88
C THR A 848 16.88 10.50 9.10
N PHE A 849 16.48 11.23 10.16
CA PHE A 849 16.11 10.65 11.45
C PHE A 849 14.86 11.34 12.01
N ASP A 850 14.08 10.61 12.78
CA ASP A 850 12.99 11.16 13.56
C ASP A 850 13.47 11.90 14.81
N GLU A 851 12.53 12.44 15.60
CA GLU A 851 12.83 13.22 16.81
C GLU A 851 13.56 12.42 17.90
N PHE A 852 13.43 11.09 17.88
CA PHE A 852 14.11 10.14 18.78
C PHE A 852 15.41 9.61 18.19
N GLY A 853 15.82 10.07 17.00
CA GLY A 853 17.03 9.67 16.32
C GLY A 853 17.01 8.30 15.68
N ARG A 854 15.84 7.72 15.47
CA ARG A 854 15.65 6.49 14.68
C ARG A 854 15.70 6.86 13.20
N MET A 855 16.34 6.01 12.39
CA MET A 855 16.42 6.25 10.96
C MET A 855 15.01 6.32 10.36
N ARG A 856 14.86 7.16 9.34
CA ARG A 856 13.58 7.36 8.67
C ARG A 856 13.79 7.46 7.16
N ALA A 857 13.18 6.59 6.39
CA ALA A 857 12.89 6.82 4.98
C ALA A 857 11.69 7.76 4.80
N GLY A 858 11.69 8.52 3.72
CA GLY A 858 10.64 9.47 3.41
C GLY A 858 10.52 9.74 1.92
N LEU A 859 9.31 10.15 1.54
CA LEU A 859 9.00 10.65 0.21
C LEU A 859 9.15 12.18 0.18
N GLY A 860 9.47 12.72 -0.99
CA GLY A 860 9.61 14.16 -1.15
C GLY A 860 9.82 14.60 -2.59
N LEU A 861 10.44 15.76 -2.76
CA LEU A 861 10.71 16.36 -4.07
C LEU A 861 12.20 16.67 -4.24
N THR A 862 12.69 16.58 -5.48
CA THR A 862 14.00 17.15 -5.82
C THR A 862 13.86 18.59 -6.29
N LEU A 863 14.81 19.45 -5.90
CA LEU A 863 14.77 20.85 -6.32
C LEU A 863 14.79 21.00 -7.85
N GLN A 864 14.13 22.06 -8.32
CA GLN A 864 13.99 22.33 -9.75
C GLN A 864 15.35 22.48 -10.46
N THR A 865 16.38 23.00 -9.78
CA THR A 865 17.77 23.02 -10.26
C THR A 865 18.72 22.61 -9.11
N PRO A 866 19.25 21.38 -9.11
CA PRO A 866 20.20 20.96 -8.09
C PRO A 866 21.47 21.82 -8.12
N VAL A 867 21.97 22.21 -6.95
CA VAL A 867 23.22 22.95 -6.81
C VAL A 867 24.13 22.18 -5.86
N ALA A 868 25.37 21.96 -6.28
CA ALA A 868 26.37 21.32 -5.41
C ALA A 868 26.56 22.13 -4.12
N GLY A 869 26.54 21.45 -2.97
CA GLY A 869 26.67 22.08 -1.66
C GLY A 869 25.39 22.74 -1.12
N ARG A 870 24.22 22.48 -1.72
CA ARG A 870 22.90 22.82 -1.18
C ARG A 870 22.07 21.55 -0.95
N VAL A 871 21.08 21.65 -0.07
CA VAL A 871 20.02 20.64 0.08
C VAL A 871 19.26 20.56 -1.23
N ASN A 872 19.30 19.41 -1.90
CA ASN A 872 18.64 19.19 -3.20
C ASN A 872 17.40 18.29 -3.09
N PHE A 873 17.20 17.68 -1.93
CA PHE A 873 16.08 16.81 -1.58
C PHE A 873 15.29 17.48 -0.46
N VAL A 874 13.99 17.66 -0.66
CA VAL A 874 13.09 18.20 0.36
C VAL A 874 12.12 17.08 0.70
N LEU A 875 12.37 16.40 1.83
CA LEU A 875 11.43 15.45 2.39
C LEU A 875 10.15 16.15 2.84
N GLN A 876 9.04 15.44 2.68
CA GLN A 876 7.72 15.89 3.08
C GLN A 876 7.05 14.81 3.93
N SER A 877 6.21 15.23 4.87
CA SER A 877 5.40 14.32 5.67
C SER A 877 4.10 13.96 4.94
N TYR A 878 3.46 12.87 5.32
CA TYR A 878 2.09 12.56 4.94
C TYR A 878 1.10 13.65 5.38
N SER A 879 1.41 14.38 6.45
CA SER A 879 0.59 15.52 6.90
C SER A 879 0.77 16.79 6.06
N ASP A 880 1.80 16.88 5.21
CA ASP A 880 2.00 18.07 4.36
C ASP A 880 0.94 18.17 3.26
N PRO A 881 0.57 19.40 2.83
CA PRO A 881 -0.30 19.59 1.67
C PRO A 881 0.14 18.78 0.44
N PRO A 882 -0.80 18.25 -0.37
CA PRO A 882 -0.47 17.41 -1.50
C PRO A 882 0.38 18.18 -2.52
N SER A 883 1.43 17.52 -3.02
CA SER A 883 2.22 17.97 -4.18
C SER A 883 1.90 17.14 -5.43
N GLU A 884 1.09 16.11 -5.25
CA GLU A 884 0.65 15.13 -6.23
C GLU A 884 -0.79 15.45 -6.59
N ILE A 885 -0.96 16.51 -7.38
CA ILE A 885 -2.28 16.95 -7.85
C ILE A 885 -2.49 16.34 -9.24
N LEU A 886 -3.53 15.54 -9.38
CA LEU A 886 -3.89 14.82 -10.60
C LEU A 886 -5.27 15.28 -11.06
N ALA A 887 -5.48 15.40 -12.36
CA ALA A 887 -6.78 15.71 -12.94
C ALA A 887 -7.28 14.54 -13.78
N GLU A 888 -8.60 14.42 -13.91
CA GLU A 888 -9.23 13.42 -14.78
C GLU A 888 -8.61 13.40 -16.19
N ASP A 889 -8.31 12.19 -16.67
CA ASP A 889 -7.65 11.91 -17.94
C ASP A 889 -6.26 12.56 -18.16
N GLY A 890 -5.74 13.28 -17.16
CA GLY A 890 -4.47 13.98 -17.20
C GLY A 890 -3.29 13.02 -17.14
N ILE A 891 -2.48 12.98 -18.22
CA ILE A 891 -1.24 12.19 -18.22
C ILE A 891 -0.15 12.96 -17.49
N GLN A 892 0.50 12.30 -16.53
CA GLN A 892 1.74 12.78 -15.93
C GLN A 892 2.88 11.79 -16.14
N VAL A 893 4.10 12.32 -16.09
CA VAL A 893 5.32 11.50 -16.03
C VAL A 893 6.09 11.93 -14.80
N TRP A 894 6.42 10.98 -13.93
CA TRP A 894 7.19 11.23 -12.73
C TRP A 894 8.62 10.71 -12.92
N LYS A 895 9.56 11.52 -12.46
CA LYS A 895 10.97 11.18 -12.32
C LYS A 895 11.25 11.04 -10.83
N ILE A 896 11.36 9.81 -10.37
CA ILE A 896 11.57 9.48 -8.96
C ILE A 896 13.07 9.24 -8.75
N THR A 897 13.74 10.22 -8.13
CA THR A 897 15.17 10.14 -7.81
C THR A 897 15.36 9.52 -6.44
N HIS A 898 16.14 8.45 -6.35
CA HIS A 898 16.33 7.74 -5.11
C HIS A 898 17.78 7.83 -4.61
N ASN A 899 17.97 8.52 -3.48
CA ASN A 899 19.26 8.79 -2.83
C ASN A 899 19.48 7.93 -1.56
N GLY A 900 18.97 6.70 -1.58
CA GLY A 900 19.02 5.78 -0.45
C GLY A 900 19.92 4.59 -0.65
N VAL A 901 19.63 3.51 0.08
CA VAL A 901 20.40 2.26 0.11
C VAL A 901 19.53 1.02 -0.12
N ASP A 902 18.24 1.07 0.17
CA ASP A 902 17.33 -0.07 0.01
C ASP A 902 16.37 0.12 -1.18
N THR A 903 16.04 -0.94 -1.90
CA THR A 903 15.04 -0.84 -2.98
C THR A 903 13.64 -0.81 -2.37
N HIS A 904 12.88 0.22 -2.72
CA HIS A 904 11.53 0.40 -2.19
C HIS A 904 10.48 -0.09 -3.20
N PRO A 905 9.56 -1.01 -2.82
CA PRO A 905 8.35 -1.28 -3.58
C PRO A 905 7.35 -0.14 -3.33
N VAL A 906 7.12 0.72 -4.32
CA VAL A 906 6.25 1.89 -4.17
C VAL A 906 4.89 1.62 -4.81
N HIS A 907 3.84 1.63 -3.98
CA HIS A 907 2.44 1.42 -4.37
C HIS A 907 1.73 2.75 -4.68
N PHE A 908 0.82 2.72 -5.66
CA PHE A 908 0.00 3.85 -6.11
C PHE A 908 -1.48 3.48 -6.04
N HIS A 909 -2.26 4.27 -5.33
CA HIS A 909 -3.71 4.08 -5.27
C HIS A 909 -4.39 4.68 -6.53
N LEU A 910 -5.63 4.28 -6.81
CA LEU A 910 -6.49 4.68 -7.94
C LEU A 910 -6.09 4.19 -9.35
N PHE A 911 -4.82 4.11 -9.72
CA PHE A 911 -4.43 3.86 -11.12
C PHE A 911 -3.20 2.98 -11.31
N ASP A 912 -3.17 2.34 -12.49
CA ASP A 912 -2.00 1.62 -12.97
C ASP A 912 -0.94 2.60 -13.51
N VAL A 913 0.34 2.25 -13.33
CA VAL A 913 1.51 2.99 -13.80
C VAL A 913 2.28 2.19 -14.86
N GLN A 914 2.85 2.90 -15.83
CA GLN A 914 3.74 2.34 -16.84
C GLN A 914 5.19 2.74 -16.53
N VAL A 915 6.07 1.75 -16.29
CA VAL A 915 7.51 2.01 -16.13
C VAL A 915 8.11 2.31 -17.51
N LEU A 916 8.72 3.49 -17.68
CA LEU A 916 9.30 3.91 -18.95
C LEU A 916 10.76 3.48 -19.06
N ASN A 917 11.60 3.87 -18.09
CA ASN A 917 12.99 3.49 -18.01
C ASN A 917 13.59 3.86 -16.64
N ARG A 918 14.80 3.38 -16.38
CA ARG A 918 15.64 3.78 -15.25
C ARG A 918 16.91 4.45 -15.76
N VAL A 919 17.52 5.32 -14.96
CA VAL A 919 18.80 5.97 -15.29
C VAL A 919 19.69 6.07 -14.06
N GLY A 920 20.82 5.36 -14.07
CA GLY A 920 21.86 5.54 -13.06
C GLY A 920 22.42 6.96 -13.07
N TRP A 921 22.92 7.44 -11.93
CA TRP A 921 23.44 8.81 -11.82
C TRP A 921 24.74 9.07 -12.60
N ASP A 922 25.41 8.00 -13.05
CA ASP A 922 26.45 8.03 -14.08
C ASP A 922 25.91 8.30 -15.50
N GLY A 923 24.59 8.31 -15.67
CA GLY A 923 23.89 8.50 -16.93
C GLY A 923 23.64 7.22 -17.72
N PHE A 924 24.00 6.03 -17.19
CA PHE A 924 23.66 4.77 -17.83
C PHE A 924 22.15 4.53 -17.73
N MET A 925 21.49 4.43 -18.89
CA MET A 925 20.07 4.13 -18.95
C MET A 925 19.86 2.61 -18.80
N ARG A 926 18.72 2.23 -18.25
CA ARG A 926 18.24 0.84 -18.24
C ARG A 926 16.80 0.86 -18.66
N LEU A 927 16.43 -0.11 -19.47
CA LEU A 927 15.05 -0.26 -19.89
C LEU A 927 14.31 -1.10 -18.85
N PRO A 928 12.97 -1.05 -18.80
CA PRO A 928 12.19 -1.89 -17.90
C PRO A 928 12.50 -3.37 -18.14
N ASP A 929 12.50 -4.15 -17.07
CA ASP A 929 12.59 -5.60 -17.18
C ASP A 929 11.38 -6.15 -17.98
N PRO A 930 11.52 -7.24 -18.78
CA PRO A 930 10.37 -7.87 -19.43
C PRO A 930 9.17 -8.13 -18.49
N THR A 931 9.42 -8.42 -17.21
CA THR A 931 8.41 -8.65 -16.16
C THR A 931 7.75 -7.38 -15.64
N GLU A 932 8.28 -6.20 -15.99
CA GLU A 932 7.75 -4.89 -15.63
C GLU A 932 7.07 -4.18 -16.80
N LEU A 933 6.99 -4.83 -17.96
CA LEU A 933 6.24 -4.31 -19.11
C LEU A 933 4.72 -4.41 -18.87
N GLY A 934 3.97 -3.51 -19.49
CA GLY A 934 2.55 -3.37 -19.30
C GLY A 934 2.22 -2.43 -18.15
N TRP A 935 1.19 -2.79 -17.40
CA TRP A 935 0.70 -2.03 -16.27
C TRP A 935 1.26 -2.61 -14.96
N LYS A 936 1.55 -1.72 -14.01
CA LYS A 936 2.03 -2.03 -12.65
C LYS A 936 1.19 -1.20 -11.68
N ASP A 937 1.02 -1.65 -10.44
CA ASP A 937 0.51 -0.81 -9.34
C ASP A 937 1.54 -0.65 -8.21
N THR A 938 2.56 -1.51 -8.20
CA THR A 938 3.69 -1.43 -7.28
C THR A 938 4.98 -1.46 -8.10
N VAL A 939 5.84 -0.45 -7.94
CA VAL A 939 7.07 -0.29 -8.72
C VAL A 939 8.29 -0.35 -7.81
N ARG A 940 9.25 -1.20 -8.16
CA ARG A 940 10.55 -1.24 -7.48
C ARG A 940 11.40 -0.03 -7.88
N ILE A 941 11.83 0.74 -6.88
CA ILE A 941 12.66 1.93 -7.03
C ILE A 941 13.99 1.69 -6.32
N SER A 942 15.03 1.36 -7.10
CA SER A 942 16.34 1.00 -6.56
C SER A 942 17.23 2.22 -6.28
N PRO A 943 18.22 2.08 -5.37
CA PRO A 943 19.17 3.14 -5.02
C PRO A 943 19.97 3.69 -6.20
N LEU A 944 20.35 4.98 -6.09
CA LEU A 944 21.34 5.65 -6.94
C LEU A 944 20.97 5.69 -8.44
N GLU A 945 19.67 5.62 -8.72
CA GLU A 945 19.09 5.79 -10.04
C GLU A 945 17.79 6.60 -9.99
N ASP A 946 17.41 7.12 -11.16
CA ASP A 946 16.12 7.75 -11.39
C ASP A 946 15.18 6.74 -12.06
N THR A 947 14.04 6.45 -11.44
CA THR A 947 12.97 5.65 -12.03
C THR A 947 11.94 6.56 -12.69
N ILE A 948 11.68 6.34 -13.99
CA ILE A 948 10.76 7.15 -14.79
C ILE A 948 9.47 6.38 -15.02
N VAL A 949 8.36 6.91 -14.52
CA VAL A 949 7.02 6.29 -14.65
C VAL A 949 6.05 7.24 -15.32
N ALA A 950 5.14 6.71 -16.14
CA ALA A 950 4.01 7.43 -16.69
C ALA A 950 2.72 6.93 -16.04
N LEU A 951 1.82 7.85 -15.73
CA LEU A 951 0.57 7.54 -15.06
C LEU A 951 -0.58 8.36 -15.65
N LYS A 952 -1.77 7.78 -15.59
CA LYS A 952 -3.01 8.39 -16.02
C LYS A 952 -4.12 7.92 -15.06
N PRO A 953 -4.68 8.81 -14.23
CA PRO A 953 -5.84 8.47 -13.42
C PRO A 953 -7.02 8.05 -14.30
N VAL A 954 -7.81 7.10 -13.80
CA VAL A 954 -9.06 6.68 -14.43
C VAL A 954 -10.18 6.91 -13.42
N THR A 955 -11.17 7.71 -13.78
CA THR A 955 -12.33 7.98 -12.93
C THR A 955 -13.17 6.71 -12.79
N PRO A 956 -13.37 6.17 -11.57
CA PRO A 956 -14.24 5.02 -11.37
C PRO A 956 -15.69 5.36 -11.78
N GLN A 957 -16.30 4.53 -12.61
CA GLN A 957 -17.68 4.72 -13.06
C GLN A 957 -18.63 4.15 -12.01
N MET A 958 -19.30 5.03 -11.27
CA MET A 958 -20.13 4.69 -10.12
C MET A 958 -21.58 5.17 -10.28
N PRO A 959 -22.56 4.51 -9.64
CA PRO A 959 -23.97 4.90 -9.74
C PRO A 959 -24.36 6.06 -8.81
N PHE A 960 -23.41 6.70 -8.14
CA PHE A 960 -23.62 7.79 -7.19
C PHE A 960 -22.43 8.76 -7.24
N GLY A 961 -22.61 9.97 -6.71
CA GLY A 961 -21.52 10.90 -6.44
C GLY A 961 -20.80 10.53 -5.14
N VAL A 962 -19.64 11.12 -4.86
CA VAL A 962 -18.92 10.94 -3.58
C VAL A 962 -18.53 12.32 -3.04
N PRO A 963 -18.45 12.53 -1.71
CA PRO A 963 -18.06 13.83 -1.16
C PRO A 963 -16.60 14.16 -1.50
N GLU A 964 -16.19 15.41 -1.26
CA GLU A 964 -14.77 15.78 -1.19
C GLU A 964 -14.18 15.39 0.18
N SER A 965 -12.92 14.97 0.22
CA SER A 965 -12.21 14.71 1.48
C SER A 965 -11.74 16.03 2.10
N ILE A 966 -12.52 16.50 3.07
CA ILE A 966 -12.17 17.65 3.90
C ILE A 966 -11.80 17.14 5.29
N ARG A 967 -10.52 17.31 5.65
CA ARG A 967 -9.99 16.90 6.95
C ARG A 967 -8.81 17.77 7.39
N PRO A 968 -8.40 17.69 8.67
CA PRO A 968 -7.13 18.23 9.13
C PRO A 968 -5.94 17.70 8.32
N LEU A 969 -4.96 18.56 8.06
CA LEU A 969 -3.67 18.14 7.49
C LEU A 969 -2.98 17.10 8.38
N ASN A 970 -2.88 17.37 9.69
CA ASN A 970 -2.41 16.43 10.70
C ASN A 970 -3.56 16.05 11.63
N PRO A 971 -4.10 14.82 11.53
CA PRO A 971 -5.22 14.39 12.36
C PRO A 971 -4.91 14.17 13.85
N ALA A 972 -3.64 14.16 14.25
CA ALA A 972 -3.24 13.96 15.65
C ALA A 972 -2.96 15.26 16.41
N LYS A 973 -3.14 16.44 15.78
CA LYS A 973 -2.78 17.76 16.33
C LYS A 973 -3.96 18.76 16.30
N PRO A 974 -3.95 19.79 17.16
CA PRO A 974 -4.97 20.84 17.12
C PRO A 974 -4.88 21.71 15.86
N MET A 975 -5.94 22.43 15.56
CA MET A 975 -5.93 23.45 14.51
C MET A 975 -4.95 24.57 14.86
N GLY A 976 -4.18 25.03 13.87
CA GLY A 976 -3.15 26.06 14.02
C GLY A 976 -1.78 25.54 14.50
N ASP A 977 -1.65 24.24 14.81
CA ASP A 977 -0.36 23.63 15.19
C ASP A 977 0.55 23.41 13.96
N ALA A 978 1.86 23.61 14.13
CA ALA A 978 2.84 23.46 13.04
C ALA A 978 3.74 22.22 13.18
N THR A 979 3.55 21.43 14.24
CA THR A 979 4.39 20.26 14.51
C THR A 979 4.13 19.17 13.47
N ALA A 980 5.20 18.47 13.08
CA ALA A 980 5.20 17.44 12.03
C ALA A 980 4.74 17.92 10.63
N LEU A 981 4.71 19.23 10.36
CA LEU A 981 4.59 19.80 9.02
C LEU A 981 5.96 20.32 8.55
N SER A 982 6.23 20.23 7.24
CA SER A 982 7.49 20.68 6.67
C SER A 982 7.66 22.19 6.77
N LEU A 983 8.82 22.59 7.32
CA LEU A 983 9.24 23.98 7.44
C LEU A 983 9.91 24.52 6.17
N ILE A 984 10.19 23.65 5.19
CA ILE A 984 10.87 23.98 3.95
C ILE A 984 9.87 23.94 2.79
N ASP A 985 9.86 25.01 1.99
CA ASP A 985 9.12 25.06 0.74
C ASP A 985 9.77 24.12 -0.28
N PRO A 986 9.07 23.08 -0.74
CA PRO A 986 9.64 22.11 -1.66
C PRO A 986 9.89 22.67 -3.07
N ALA A 987 9.25 23.78 -3.45
CA ALA A 987 9.49 24.43 -4.74
C ALA A 987 10.80 25.23 -4.76
N THR A 988 11.11 25.92 -3.66
CA THR A 988 12.28 26.83 -3.57
C THR A 988 13.44 26.26 -2.78
N GLY A 989 13.22 25.25 -1.94
CA GLY A 989 14.19 24.72 -0.99
C GLY A 989 14.58 25.74 0.10
N GLN A 990 13.75 26.75 0.33
CA GLN A 990 13.94 27.75 1.38
C GLN A 990 12.94 27.52 2.50
N ALA A 991 13.19 28.07 3.69
CA ALA A 991 12.17 28.07 4.73
C ALA A 991 10.92 28.79 4.24
N TRP A 992 9.74 28.28 4.60
CA TRP A 992 8.49 28.96 4.30
C TRP A 992 8.50 30.39 4.89
N LEU A 993 8.02 31.36 4.10
CA LEU A 993 7.85 32.73 4.58
C LEU A 993 6.77 32.79 5.68
N GLU A 994 5.73 31.98 5.55
CA GLU A 994 4.68 31.75 6.54
C GLU A 994 4.58 30.24 6.78
N PRO A 995 4.74 29.73 8.01
CA PRO A 995 4.76 28.29 8.27
C PRO A 995 3.43 27.63 7.89
N ASN A 996 3.49 26.39 7.41
CA ASN A 996 2.30 25.57 7.26
C ASN A 996 1.75 25.25 8.65
N LEU A 997 0.46 25.56 8.84
CA LEU A 997 -0.28 25.26 10.05
C LEU A 997 -1.35 24.22 9.73
N ASN A 998 -1.60 23.34 10.71
CA ASN A 998 -2.69 22.39 10.68
C ASN A 998 -4.02 23.13 10.54
N ARG A 999 -4.82 22.70 9.57
CA ARG A 999 -6.09 23.31 9.21
C ARG A 999 -6.93 22.27 8.49
N MET A 1000 -8.25 22.47 8.46
CA MET A 1000 -9.10 21.78 7.49
C MET A 1000 -8.60 22.09 6.08
N PHE A 1001 -8.38 21.04 5.30
CA PHE A 1001 -7.87 21.10 3.95
C PHE A 1001 -8.74 20.22 3.07
N ASN A 1002 -9.13 20.73 1.90
CA ASN A 1002 -9.81 19.95 0.88
C ASN A 1002 -8.76 19.21 0.04
N LEU A 1003 -8.78 17.89 0.10
CA LEU A 1003 -7.92 16.99 -0.67
C LEU A 1003 -8.61 16.48 -1.95
N ASP A 1004 -9.75 17.07 -2.32
CA ASP A 1004 -10.62 16.64 -3.41
C ASP A 1004 -10.99 15.17 -3.21
N TRP A 1005 -10.68 14.29 -4.16
CA TRP A 1005 -10.69 12.85 -3.90
C TRP A 1005 -9.30 12.43 -3.41
N GLU A 1006 -9.26 11.96 -2.15
CA GLU A 1006 -8.03 11.66 -1.42
C GLU A 1006 -7.52 10.25 -1.74
N TYR A 1007 -6.29 10.16 -2.23
CA TYR A 1007 -5.58 8.89 -2.42
C TYR A 1007 -4.16 9.00 -1.85
N VAL A 1008 -3.38 7.93 -1.91
CA VAL A 1008 -1.99 7.92 -1.43
C VAL A 1008 -1.08 7.17 -2.41
N TRP A 1009 0.19 7.54 -2.41
CA TRP A 1009 1.27 6.66 -2.86
C TRP A 1009 2.27 6.50 -1.73
N HIS A 1010 2.75 5.28 -1.54
CA HIS A 1010 3.56 4.93 -0.38
C HIS A 1010 4.50 3.77 -0.65
N CYS A 1011 5.49 3.60 0.23
CA CYS A 1011 6.30 2.39 0.25
C CYS A 1011 5.50 1.22 0.84
N HIS A 1012 5.67 0.02 0.29
CA HIS A 1012 5.08 -1.21 0.81
C HIS A 1012 6.07 -2.07 1.59
N ILE A 1013 7.26 -1.54 1.92
CA ILE A 1013 7.95 -1.94 3.15
C ILE A 1013 7.13 -1.31 4.27
N LEU A 1014 6.27 -2.10 4.92
CA LEU A 1014 5.24 -1.59 5.83
C LEU A 1014 5.85 -0.82 7.01
N SER A 1015 7.05 -1.22 7.44
CA SER A 1015 7.79 -0.47 8.47
C SER A 1015 8.18 0.95 8.03
N HIS A 1016 8.44 1.17 6.73
CA HIS A 1016 8.69 2.51 6.17
C HIS A 1016 7.39 3.29 5.95
N GLU A 1017 6.32 2.62 5.51
CA GLU A 1017 5.00 3.23 5.35
C GLU A 1017 4.59 3.99 6.61
N GLU A 1018 4.57 3.30 7.75
CA GLU A 1018 4.10 3.88 9.01
C GLU A 1018 5.08 4.87 9.62
N ASN A 1019 6.37 4.80 9.26
CA ASN A 1019 7.34 5.86 9.56
C ASN A 1019 7.32 6.98 8.52
N ASP A 1020 6.13 7.25 7.96
CA ASP A 1020 5.82 8.45 7.20
C ASP A 1020 6.49 8.49 5.81
N MET A 1021 6.67 7.31 5.17
CA MET A 1021 7.01 7.18 3.75
C MET A 1021 5.74 7.10 2.87
N MET A 1022 4.84 8.06 3.10
CA MET A 1022 3.54 8.19 2.44
C MET A 1022 3.31 9.64 1.99
N ARG A 1023 2.57 9.84 0.91
CA ARG A 1023 2.16 11.18 0.45
C ARG A 1023 0.74 11.17 -0.12
N ASN A 1024 -0.06 12.14 0.30
CA ASN A 1024 -1.40 12.36 -0.25
C ASN A 1024 -1.32 12.67 -1.75
N ILE A 1025 -2.23 12.08 -2.50
CA ILE A 1025 -2.60 12.43 -3.86
C ILE A 1025 -3.96 13.13 -3.77
N SER A 1026 -4.07 14.32 -4.36
CA SER A 1026 -5.37 14.98 -4.58
C SER A 1026 -5.76 14.74 -6.04
N PHE A 1027 -6.91 14.09 -6.23
CA PHE A 1027 -7.50 13.87 -7.54
C PHE A 1027 -8.64 14.86 -7.76
N GLU A 1028 -8.40 15.83 -8.62
CA GLU A 1028 -9.35 16.87 -9.01
C GLU A 1028 -10.45 16.27 -9.91
N PHE A 1029 -11.62 16.01 -9.31
CA PHE A 1029 -12.83 15.62 -10.02
C PHE A 1029 -13.80 16.79 -10.12
N ALA A 1030 -14.14 17.21 -11.33
CA ALA A 1030 -14.92 18.42 -11.57
C ALA A 1030 -16.43 18.17 -11.45
N GLU A 1031 -16.97 18.18 -10.23
CA GLU A 1031 -18.41 18.01 -10.00
C GLU A 1031 -19.24 19.17 -10.56
N VAL A 1032 -20.48 18.86 -10.97
CA VAL A 1032 -21.48 19.84 -11.39
C VAL A 1032 -22.76 19.63 -10.59
N LEU A 1033 -23.55 20.70 -10.38
CA LEU A 1033 -24.81 20.60 -9.64
C LEU A 1033 -25.73 19.50 -10.22
N PRO A 1034 -26.36 18.67 -9.38
CA PRO A 1034 -27.31 17.69 -9.85
C PRO A 1034 -28.49 18.37 -10.54
N PRO A 1035 -29.11 17.74 -11.56
CA PRO A 1035 -30.30 18.28 -12.18
C PRO A 1035 -31.46 18.34 -11.17
N THR A 1036 -32.44 19.21 -11.45
CA THR A 1036 -33.64 19.35 -10.64
C THR A 1036 -34.38 18.01 -10.46
N VAL A 1037 -34.74 17.70 -9.21
CA VAL A 1037 -35.62 16.56 -8.89
C VAL A 1037 -37.04 16.83 -9.38
N THR A 1038 -37.63 15.88 -10.12
CA THR A 1038 -38.96 16.04 -10.74
C THR A 1038 -39.97 15.01 -10.24
N ASN A 1039 -41.24 15.23 -10.60
CA ASN A 1039 -42.37 14.34 -10.26
C ASN A 1039 -42.51 14.02 -8.77
N ILE A 1040 -42.22 15.00 -7.91
CA ILE A 1040 -42.39 14.86 -6.46
C ILE A 1040 -43.89 14.72 -6.15
N THR A 1041 -44.29 13.62 -5.52
CA THR A 1041 -45.64 13.41 -5.01
C THR A 1041 -45.61 13.13 -3.52
N ALA A 1042 -46.66 13.55 -2.81
CA ALA A 1042 -46.84 13.31 -1.38
C ALA A 1042 -48.23 12.72 -1.13
N THR A 1043 -48.30 11.48 -0.65
CA THR A 1043 -49.55 10.74 -0.48
C THR A 1043 -49.74 10.31 0.98
N PRO A 1044 -50.87 10.67 1.62
CA PRO A 1044 -51.17 10.19 2.96
C PRO A 1044 -51.33 8.65 3.00
N ASN A 1045 -50.62 8.01 3.92
CA ASN A 1045 -50.66 6.55 4.16
C ASN A 1045 -51.01 6.25 5.62
N GLY A 1046 -52.17 6.71 6.06
CA GLY A 1046 -52.62 6.60 7.46
C GLY A 1046 -52.75 7.96 8.13
N PRO A 1047 -53.05 7.98 9.45
CA PRO A 1047 -53.27 9.22 10.20
C PRO A 1047 -51.96 9.96 10.55
N ASP A 1048 -50.82 9.29 10.50
CA ASP A 1048 -49.53 9.74 11.01
C ASP A 1048 -48.36 9.51 10.03
N GLN A 1049 -48.67 9.26 8.76
CA GLN A 1049 -47.66 8.98 7.73
C GLN A 1049 -48.00 9.64 6.38
N ILE A 1050 -46.98 10.24 5.75
CA ILE A 1050 -47.01 10.73 4.37
C ILE A 1050 -45.90 10.05 3.59
N ASP A 1051 -46.24 9.38 2.49
CA ASP A 1051 -45.27 8.76 1.59
C ASP A 1051 -44.95 9.69 0.42
N LEU A 1052 -43.66 9.96 0.23
CA LEU A 1052 -43.10 10.74 -0.85
C LEU A 1052 -42.59 9.83 -1.97
N THR A 1053 -42.75 10.26 -3.21
CA THR A 1053 -42.10 9.65 -4.38
C THR A 1053 -41.54 10.74 -5.29
N TRP A 1054 -40.44 10.49 -5.99
CA TRP A 1054 -39.88 11.42 -6.99
C TRP A 1054 -39.19 10.65 -8.12
N THR A 1055 -38.75 11.37 -9.15
CA THR A 1055 -37.86 10.86 -10.20
C THR A 1055 -36.44 11.31 -9.88
N ASP A 1056 -35.56 10.32 -9.74
CA ASP A 1056 -34.13 10.51 -9.67
C ASP A 1056 -33.60 11.09 -11.01
N PRO A 1057 -32.88 12.23 -11.00
CA PRO A 1057 -32.32 12.83 -12.21
C PRO A 1057 -31.13 12.05 -12.81
N THR A 1058 -30.46 11.21 -12.03
CA THR A 1058 -29.23 10.48 -12.38
C THR A 1058 -29.31 8.98 -12.06
N PRO A 1059 -30.38 8.29 -12.49
CA PRO A 1059 -30.72 6.95 -11.99
C PRO A 1059 -29.66 5.90 -12.32
N ALA A 1060 -29.23 5.12 -11.32
CA ALA A 1060 -28.31 3.98 -11.48
C ALA A 1060 -28.71 2.94 -12.56
N ALA A 1061 -30.01 2.86 -12.87
CA ALA A 1061 -30.52 1.94 -13.89
C ALA A 1061 -30.21 2.38 -15.33
N ASP A 1062 -29.80 3.64 -15.55
CA ASP A 1062 -29.34 4.14 -16.84
C ASP A 1062 -27.80 4.03 -16.92
N PRO A 1063 -27.24 3.16 -17.76
CA PRO A 1063 -25.79 3.04 -17.89
C PRO A 1063 -25.08 4.35 -18.29
N ALA A 1064 -25.81 5.32 -18.86
CA ALA A 1064 -25.26 6.63 -19.23
C ALA A 1064 -25.00 7.57 -18.04
N THR A 1065 -25.50 7.24 -16.84
CA THR A 1065 -25.29 8.02 -15.62
C THR A 1065 -24.15 7.49 -14.74
N LEU A 1066 -23.60 6.31 -15.04
CA LEU A 1066 -22.44 5.78 -14.32
C LEU A 1066 -21.24 6.72 -14.46
N GLY A 1067 -20.67 7.17 -13.35
CA GLY A 1067 -19.54 8.11 -13.32
C GLY A 1067 -19.91 9.55 -13.73
N ASN A 1068 -21.19 9.90 -13.81
CA ASN A 1068 -21.61 11.24 -14.19
C ASN A 1068 -21.27 12.25 -13.07
N HIS A 1069 -20.71 13.40 -13.46
CA HIS A 1069 -20.28 14.49 -12.58
C HIS A 1069 -21.44 15.16 -11.83
N ALA A 1070 -22.68 14.89 -12.24
CA ALA A 1070 -23.89 15.39 -11.62
C ALA A 1070 -24.57 14.36 -10.68
N ASN A 1071 -23.98 13.17 -10.52
CA ASN A 1071 -24.55 12.14 -9.65
C ASN A 1071 -24.66 12.65 -8.22
N GLU A 1072 -25.76 12.30 -7.58
CA GLU A 1072 -26.04 12.67 -6.22
C GLU A 1072 -25.37 11.71 -5.23
N ILE A 1073 -24.99 12.27 -4.08
CA ILE A 1073 -24.55 11.54 -2.89
C ILE A 1073 -25.79 11.20 -2.04
N LYS A 1074 -26.84 12.04 -2.07
CA LYS A 1074 -28.06 11.84 -1.29
C LYS A 1074 -29.21 12.70 -1.81
N PHE A 1075 -30.41 12.42 -1.30
CA PHE A 1075 -31.56 13.31 -1.46
C PHE A 1075 -31.90 13.99 -0.13
N ARG A 1076 -31.79 15.33 -0.07
CA ARG A 1076 -32.21 16.10 1.11
C ARG A 1076 -33.70 16.42 1.03
N ILE A 1077 -34.43 16.10 2.10
CA ILE A 1077 -35.87 16.28 2.19
C ILE A 1077 -36.16 17.34 3.24
N GLU A 1078 -36.94 18.34 2.85
CA GLU A 1078 -37.39 19.38 3.76
C GLU A 1078 -38.91 19.48 3.77
N ARG A 1079 -39.44 19.88 4.92
CA ARG A 1079 -40.87 19.94 5.18
C ARG A 1079 -41.28 21.29 5.74
N SER A 1080 -42.33 21.87 5.19
CA SER A 1080 -43.09 22.96 5.79
C SER A 1080 -44.36 22.39 6.43
N THR A 1081 -44.67 22.86 7.64
CA THR A 1081 -45.87 22.46 8.38
C THR A 1081 -46.82 23.66 8.49
N ASN A 1082 -48.07 23.47 8.04
CA ASN A 1082 -49.14 24.46 8.03
C ASN A 1082 -48.75 25.79 7.36
N GLY A 1083 -47.90 25.75 6.33
CA GLY A 1083 -47.42 26.93 5.61
C GLY A 1083 -46.33 27.73 6.33
N GLY A 1084 -45.64 27.12 7.30
CA GLY A 1084 -44.45 27.71 7.94
C GLY A 1084 -43.19 27.61 7.08
N ALA A 1085 -42.03 27.95 7.65
CA ALA A 1085 -40.74 27.77 7.00
C ALA A 1085 -40.46 26.29 6.71
N TYR A 1086 -39.74 26.02 5.62
CA TYR A 1086 -39.18 24.69 5.38
C TYR A 1086 -38.06 24.43 6.39
N THR A 1087 -38.07 23.24 6.97
CA THR A 1087 -37.00 22.75 7.83
C THR A 1087 -36.53 21.40 7.32
N PHE A 1088 -35.26 21.08 7.55
CA PHE A 1088 -34.73 19.73 7.37
C PHE A 1088 -35.63 18.68 8.03
N LEU A 1089 -35.97 17.65 7.26
CA LEU A 1089 -36.73 16.49 7.74
C LEU A 1089 -35.84 15.26 7.83
N ALA A 1090 -35.18 14.91 6.71
CA ALA A 1090 -34.32 13.74 6.60
C ALA A 1090 -33.47 13.82 5.32
N ASP A 1091 -32.42 13.00 5.29
CA ASP A 1091 -31.74 12.61 4.06
C ASP A 1091 -32.19 11.19 3.65
N ALA A 1092 -32.40 10.98 2.36
CA ALA A 1092 -32.53 9.66 1.76
C ALA A 1092 -31.24 9.31 1.00
N LEU A 1093 -30.96 8.01 0.86
CA LEU A 1093 -29.76 7.48 0.20
C LEU A 1093 -29.66 7.94 -1.27
N ALA A 1094 -28.47 7.89 -1.85
CA ALA A 1094 -28.32 8.02 -3.30
C ALA A 1094 -29.20 6.98 -4.03
N ASN A 1095 -29.67 7.32 -5.22
CA ASN A 1095 -30.62 6.54 -6.03
C ASN A 1095 -31.99 6.25 -5.37
N ALA A 1096 -32.27 6.80 -4.19
CA ALA A 1096 -33.59 6.67 -3.58
C ALA A 1096 -34.63 7.44 -4.41
N THR A 1097 -35.82 6.84 -4.56
CA THR A 1097 -36.96 7.46 -5.27
C THR A 1097 -38.18 7.64 -4.39
N THR A 1098 -38.08 7.28 -3.11
CA THR A 1098 -39.19 7.31 -2.15
C THR A 1098 -38.72 7.60 -0.73
N TYR A 1099 -39.58 8.21 0.09
CA TYR A 1099 -39.35 8.41 1.53
C TYR A 1099 -40.67 8.43 2.30
N SER A 1100 -40.72 7.86 3.50
CA SER A 1100 -41.91 7.86 4.35
C SER A 1100 -41.74 8.75 5.57
N ASP A 1101 -42.47 9.87 5.61
CA ASP A 1101 -42.55 10.74 6.79
C ASP A 1101 -43.54 10.17 7.81
N ALA A 1102 -43.04 9.31 8.70
CA ALA A 1102 -43.80 8.72 9.81
C ALA A 1102 -43.97 9.67 11.02
N THR A 1103 -43.59 10.94 10.88
CA THR A 1103 -43.74 11.97 11.93
C THR A 1103 -44.88 12.93 11.64
N ALA A 1104 -45.62 12.70 10.54
CA ALA A 1104 -46.77 13.50 10.18
C ALA A 1104 -47.88 13.37 11.24
N LEU A 1105 -48.64 14.43 11.46
CA LEU A 1105 -49.71 14.48 12.45
C LEU A 1105 -51.05 14.76 11.77
N ALA A 1106 -52.06 13.96 12.12
CA ALA A 1106 -53.42 14.13 11.64
C ALA A 1106 -53.92 15.58 11.83
N GLY A 1107 -54.49 16.15 10.77
CA GLY A 1107 -55.05 17.50 10.78
C GLY A 1107 -54.04 18.62 10.47
N SER A 1108 -52.77 18.30 10.24
CA SER A 1108 -51.78 19.25 9.72
C SER A 1108 -51.72 19.20 8.19
N THR A 1109 -51.36 20.33 7.57
CA THR A 1109 -51.00 20.40 6.15
C THR A 1109 -49.48 20.39 6.02
N TYR A 1110 -48.95 19.54 5.15
CA TYR A 1110 -47.50 19.45 4.91
C TYR A 1110 -47.19 19.81 3.45
N GLN A 1111 -46.09 20.53 3.25
CA GLN A 1111 -45.48 20.74 1.94
C GLN A 1111 -44.05 20.21 2.01
N TYR A 1112 -43.61 19.55 0.94
CA TYR A 1112 -42.30 18.91 0.87
C TYR A 1112 -41.53 19.46 -0.33
N ARG A 1113 -40.22 19.55 -0.16
CA ARG A 1113 -39.27 19.76 -1.25
C ARG A 1113 -38.15 18.74 -1.13
N VAL A 1114 -37.64 18.29 -2.27
CA VAL A 1114 -36.59 17.27 -2.37
C VAL A 1114 -35.49 17.82 -3.25
N PHE A 1115 -34.26 17.72 -2.80
CA PHE A 1115 -33.07 18.12 -3.53
C PHE A 1115 -32.18 16.90 -3.75
N ALA A 1116 -31.64 16.72 -4.95
CA ALA A 1116 -30.47 15.88 -5.15
C ALA A 1116 -29.24 16.68 -4.71
N VAL A 1117 -28.31 16.07 -3.98
CA VAL A 1117 -27.17 16.79 -3.37
C VAL A 1117 -25.87 16.06 -3.73
N ASN A 1118 -24.87 16.81 -4.19
CA ASN A 1118 -23.47 16.34 -4.31
C ASN A 1118 -22.50 17.38 -3.71
N ALA A 1119 -21.19 17.24 -3.93
CA ALA A 1119 -20.20 18.17 -3.37
C ALA A 1119 -20.25 19.56 -4.04
N ALA A 1120 -20.71 19.66 -5.29
CA ALA A 1120 -20.99 20.94 -5.94
C ALA A 1120 -22.19 21.70 -5.31
N GLY A 1121 -23.10 20.99 -4.63
CA GLY A 1121 -24.20 21.56 -3.87
C GLY A 1121 -25.57 20.93 -4.16
N ASP A 1122 -26.62 21.67 -3.83
CA ASP A 1122 -28.01 21.23 -4.01
C ASP A 1122 -28.48 21.43 -5.45
N SER A 1123 -29.23 20.46 -5.98
CA SER A 1123 -29.96 20.61 -7.23
C SER A 1123 -30.86 21.85 -7.17
N PRO A 1124 -31.01 22.62 -8.26
CA PRO A 1124 -31.98 23.69 -8.29
C PRO A 1124 -33.37 23.15 -7.95
N LEU A 1125 -34.15 23.89 -7.18
CA LEU A 1125 -35.59 23.61 -7.09
C LEU A 1125 -36.17 23.65 -8.50
N PRO A 1126 -37.20 22.87 -8.79
CA PRO A 1126 -38.03 23.20 -9.93
C PRO A 1126 -38.46 24.64 -9.68
N GLU A 1127 -38.03 25.53 -10.58
CA GLU A 1127 -38.46 26.93 -10.74
C GLU A 1127 -37.42 28.04 -10.41
N ASP A 1128 -36.39 28.19 -11.26
CA ASP A 1128 -35.91 29.55 -11.59
C ASP A 1128 -36.98 30.22 -12.46
N LEU A 1129 -37.74 31.12 -11.84
CA LEU A 1129 -38.83 31.83 -12.52
C LEU A 1129 -38.25 32.97 -13.35
N ILE A 1130 -38.52 32.98 -14.65
CA ILE A 1130 -38.17 34.13 -15.49
C ILE A 1130 -39.23 35.23 -15.37
N GLY A 1131 -38.77 36.47 -15.23
CA GLY A 1131 -39.62 37.64 -15.12
C GLY A 1131 -39.26 38.71 -16.15
N ILE A 1132 -40.25 39.38 -16.72
CA ILE A 1132 -40.03 40.58 -17.54
C ILE A 1132 -40.80 41.77 -16.98
N ARG A 1133 -40.18 42.95 -17.07
CA ARG A 1133 -40.86 44.23 -16.83
C ARG A 1133 -41.18 44.92 -18.14
N ARG A 1134 -42.44 45.29 -18.34
CA ARG A 1134 -42.95 46.02 -19.51
C ARG A 1134 -43.76 47.24 -19.05
N GLY A 1135 -43.14 48.41 -19.11
CA GLY A 1135 -43.72 49.63 -18.54
C GLY A 1135 -43.90 49.48 -17.03
N THR A 1136 -45.10 49.74 -16.52
CA THR A 1136 -45.47 49.50 -15.11
C THR A 1136 -45.84 48.05 -14.79
N SER A 1137 -46.02 47.19 -15.79
CA SER A 1137 -46.40 45.80 -15.58
C SER A 1137 -45.17 44.92 -15.40
N TRP A 1138 -45.22 44.07 -14.40
CA TRP A 1138 -44.32 42.95 -14.22
C TRP A 1138 -45.06 41.67 -14.55
N LEU A 1139 -44.40 40.77 -15.25
CA LEU A 1139 -44.94 39.51 -15.75
C LEU A 1139 -43.95 38.43 -15.32
N LEU A 1140 -44.37 37.58 -14.40
CA LEU A 1140 -43.55 36.47 -13.90
C LEU A 1140 -44.16 35.16 -14.40
N ASP A 1141 -43.35 34.37 -15.08
CA ASP A 1141 -43.69 33.03 -15.58
C ASP A 1141 -43.88 32.09 -14.39
N SER A 1142 -45.07 32.01 -13.81
CA SER A 1142 -45.29 31.37 -12.50
C SER A 1142 -45.52 29.86 -12.61
N ASN A 1143 -45.49 29.31 -13.82
CA ASN A 1143 -45.52 27.87 -14.07
C ASN A 1143 -44.22 27.36 -14.72
N ALA A 1144 -43.21 28.24 -14.85
CA ALA A 1144 -41.87 27.99 -15.36
C ALA A 1144 -41.83 27.30 -16.74
N ASN A 1145 -42.78 27.59 -17.62
CA ASN A 1145 -42.84 26.97 -18.94
C ASN A 1145 -42.16 27.81 -20.05
N GLY A 1146 -41.54 28.93 -19.68
CA GLY A 1146 -40.87 29.87 -20.57
C GLY A 1146 -41.82 30.72 -21.42
N THR A 1147 -43.13 30.67 -21.17
CA THR A 1147 -44.18 31.26 -22.00
C THR A 1147 -45.19 32.01 -21.16
N TRP A 1148 -45.49 33.27 -21.55
CA TRP A 1148 -46.58 34.01 -20.91
C TRP A 1148 -47.96 33.46 -21.31
N ASP A 1149 -48.62 32.75 -20.40
CA ASP A 1149 -49.92 32.10 -20.56
C ASP A 1149 -51.10 32.97 -20.11
N GLY A 1150 -50.82 34.17 -19.59
CA GLY A 1150 -51.83 35.10 -19.12
C GLY A 1150 -52.00 35.09 -17.60
N PRO A 1151 -52.66 36.12 -17.04
CA PRO A 1151 -52.66 36.41 -15.61
C PRO A 1151 -53.47 35.42 -14.76
N SER A 1152 -54.09 34.41 -15.39
CA SER A 1152 -54.81 33.32 -14.72
C SER A 1152 -53.94 32.10 -14.44
N ILE A 1153 -52.76 32.06 -15.05
CA ILE A 1153 -51.77 30.98 -14.94
C ILE A 1153 -50.46 31.58 -14.43
N ASP A 1154 -50.04 32.70 -15.02
CA ASP A 1154 -48.87 33.47 -14.60
C ASP A 1154 -49.21 34.67 -13.73
N THR A 1155 -48.22 35.18 -13.01
CA THR A 1155 -48.39 36.33 -12.13
C THR A 1155 -48.17 37.64 -12.88
N LYS A 1156 -49.10 38.58 -12.68
CA LYS A 1156 -48.95 39.97 -13.13
C LYS A 1156 -49.32 40.94 -12.03
N PHE A 1157 -48.42 41.90 -11.80
CA PHE A 1157 -48.67 43.04 -10.91
C PHE A 1157 -48.25 44.36 -11.56
N ILE A 1158 -48.68 45.47 -10.96
CA ILE A 1158 -48.43 46.83 -11.46
C ILE A 1158 -47.71 47.62 -10.38
N PHE A 1159 -46.43 47.88 -10.60
CA PHE A 1159 -45.58 48.55 -9.61
C PHE A 1159 -44.58 49.50 -10.29
N GLY A 1160 -44.51 50.73 -9.77
CA GLY A 1160 -43.68 51.81 -10.31
C GLY A 1160 -44.27 52.54 -11.53
N LEU A 1161 -43.44 53.36 -12.18
CA LEU A 1161 -43.73 54.14 -13.39
C LEU A 1161 -42.90 53.64 -14.58
N ASP A 1162 -43.35 53.91 -15.81
CA ASP A 1162 -42.71 53.43 -17.05
C ASP A 1162 -41.22 53.79 -17.17
N THR A 1163 -40.78 54.90 -16.56
CA THR A 1163 -39.39 55.38 -16.62
C THR A 1163 -38.48 54.83 -15.53
N ASP A 1164 -39.03 54.09 -14.57
CA ASP A 1164 -38.24 53.61 -13.44
C ASP A 1164 -37.37 52.43 -13.83
N ILE A 1165 -36.25 52.26 -13.13
CA ILE A 1165 -35.34 51.12 -13.32
C ILE A 1165 -35.80 50.00 -12.39
N PRO A 1166 -36.07 48.78 -12.89
CA PRO A 1166 -36.41 47.64 -12.02
C PRO A 1166 -35.24 47.25 -11.13
N VAL A 1167 -35.54 46.85 -9.90
CA VAL A 1167 -34.63 46.19 -8.96
C VAL A 1167 -35.34 45.00 -8.33
N LEU A 1168 -34.57 44.04 -7.85
CA LEU A 1168 -35.04 42.80 -7.24
C LEU A 1168 -34.17 42.49 -6.02
N GLY A 1169 -34.77 41.92 -4.98
CA GLY A 1169 -34.10 41.56 -3.74
C GLY A 1169 -35.09 40.95 -2.76
N ASP A 1170 -34.61 40.11 -1.85
CA ASP A 1170 -35.34 39.68 -0.66
C ASP A 1170 -35.30 40.80 0.38
N TRP A 1171 -36.27 41.71 0.33
CA TRP A 1171 -36.20 42.93 1.15
C TRP A 1171 -36.65 42.71 2.59
N ASN A 1172 -37.26 41.57 2.89
CA ASN A 1172 -37.87 41.27 4.19
C ASN A 1172 -37.25 40.07 4.91
N GLY A 1173 -36.30 39.37 4.28
CA GLY A 1173 -35.53 38.26 4.82
C GLY A 1173 -36.32 36.96 4.94
N ASP A 1174 -37.37 36.77 4.13
CA ASP A 1174 -38.23 35.58 4.18
C ASP A 1174 -37.81 34.45 3.23
N GLY A 1175 -36.72 34.65 2.49
CA GLY A 1175 -36.16 33.73 1.50
C GLY A 1175 -36.78 33.85 0.11
N ARG A 1176 -37.59 34.88 -0.17
CA ARG A 1176 -38.20 35.14 -1.48
C ARG A 1176 -37.73 36.48 -2.03
N THR A 1177 -37.62 36.58 -3.36
CA THR A 1177 -37.26 37.84 -4.02
C THR A 1177 -38.50 38.66 -4.31
N GLU A 1178 -38.57 39.88 -3.79
CA GLU A 1178 -39.59 40.87 -4.11
C GLU A 1178 -39.13 41.85 -5.20
N ILE A 1179 -40.10 42.61 -5.70
CA ILE A 1179 -39.88 43.67 -6.68
C ILE A 1179 -39.55 45.00 -6.02
N GLY A 1180 -38.81 45.82 -6.73
CA GLY A 1180 -38.66 47.23 -6.42
C GLY A 1180 -38.39 48.04 -7.67
N VAL A 1181 -38.40 49.36 -7.50
CA VAL A 1181 -38.00 50.28 -8.56
C VAL A 1181 -37.10 51.39 -8.04
N PHE A 1182 -36.14 51.79 -8.85
CA PHE A 1182 -35.29 52.95 -8.63
C PHE A 1182 -35.71 54.11 -9.54
N ARG A 1183 -35.93 55.27 -8.94
CA ARG A 1183 -36.37 56.50 -9.62
C ARG A 1183 -35.61 57.70 -9.09
N ASN A 1184 -34.76 58.30 -9.91
CA ASN A 1184 -34.10 59.57 -9.64
C ASN A 1184 -33.34 59.64 -8.28
N GLY A 1185 -32.63 58.57 -7.89
CA GLY A 1185 -31.93 58.51 -6.59
C GLY A 1185 -32.80 58.09 -5.41
N ILE A 1186 -34.00 57.58 -5.67
CA ILE A 1186 -34.94 57.09 -4.66
C ILE A 1186 -35.33 55.65 -5.00
N TRP A 1187 -35.23 54.77 -4.02
CA TRP A 1187 -35.64 53.36 -4.06
C TRP A 1187 -37.05 53.23 -3.51
N TYR A 1188 -37.88 52.46 -4.20
CA TYR A 1188 -39.24 52.10 -3.81
C TYR A 1188 -39.28 50.57 -3.79
N LEU A 1189 -39.34 49.97 -2.60
CA LEU A 1189 -39.24 48.53 -2.39
C LEU A 1189 -40.59 48.01 -1.89
N ASP A 1190 -41.12 46.97 -2.54
CA ASP A 1190 -42.34 46.28 -2.13
C ASP A 1190 -42.00 45.32 -0.98
N LEU A 1191 -42.05 45.79 0.27
CA LEU A 1191 -41.57 45.01 1.41
C LEU A 1191 -42.54 43.87 1.80
N ASN A 1192 -43.82 44.02 1.47
CA ASN A 1192 -44.84 43.05 1.81
C ASN A 1192 -45.12 42.04 0.67
N GLY A 1193 -44.46 42.20 -0.47
CA GLY A 1193 -44.52 41.29 -1.61
C GLY A 1193 -45.87 41.22 -2.32
N ASN A 1194 -46.75 42.22 -2.15
CA ASN A 1194 -48.11 42.14 -2.70
C ASN A 1194 -48.25 42.69 -4.13
N GLY A 1195 -47.16 43.23 -4.70
CA GLY A 1195 -47.09 43.76 -6.06
C GLY A 1195 -47.72 45.14 -6.22
N VAL A 1196 -48.01 45.85 -5.13
CA VAL A 1196 -48.70 47.15 -5.10
C VAL A 1196 -47.96 48.12 -4.19
N TRP A 1197 -47.80 49.37 -4.64
CA TRP A 1197 -47.27 50.42 -3.76
C TRP A 1197 -48.33 50.90 -2.76
N ASP A 1198 -48.20 50.47 -1.51
CA ASP A 1198 -49.03 50.82 -0.36
C ASP A 1198 -48.51 52.04 0.41
N GLY A 1199 -47.25 52.42 0.17
CA GLY A 1199 -46.59 53.54 0.83
C GLY A 1199 -46.02 53.22 2.20
N THR A 1200 -45.20 54.13 2.72
CA THR A 1200 -44.49 53.91 3.99
C THR A 1200 -45.45 53.95 5.19
N PRO A 1201 -45.28 53.07 6.21
CA PRO A 1201 -44.16 52.14 6.39
C PRO A 1201 -44.41 50.73 5.84
N THR A 1202 -45.54 50.49 5.17
CA THR A 1202 -45.87 49.17 4.60
C THR A 1202 -44.87 48.77 3.52
N ASP A 1203 -44.47 49.75 2.70
CA ASP A 1203 -43.37 49.60 1.73
C ASP A 1203 -42.17 50.48 2.08
N GLY A 1204 -41.03 50.14 1.50
CA GLY A 1204 -39.75 50.80 1.70
C GLY A 1204 -39.55 51.99 0.77
N LEU A 1205 -39.17 53.14 1.33
CA LEU A 1205 -38.76 54.31 0.56
C LEU A 1205 -37.42 54.84 1.06
N PHE A 1206 -36.37 54.70 0.26
CA PHE A 1206 -35.00 55.06 0.66
C PHE A 1206 -34.38 56.02 -0.34
N LYS A 1207 -33.66 57.04 0.14
CA LYS A 1207 -32.95 58.00 -0.71
C LYS A 1207 -31.46 57.69 -0.70
N PHE A 1208 -30.99 57.06 -1.77
CA PHE A 1208 -29.60 56.66 -1.94
C PHE A 1208 -29.25 56.60 -3.45
N GLY A 1209 -28.30 57.42 -3.89
CA GLY A 1209 -27.93 57.60 -5.31
C GLY A 1209 -28.45 58.88 -5.97
N ILE A 1210 -28.14 59.07 -7.25
CA ILE A 1210 -28.62 60.16 -8.13
C ILE A 1210 -29.28 59.62 -9.41
N SER A 1211 -29.92 60.49 -10.21
CA SER A 1211 -30.74 60.08 -11.36
C SER A 1211 -30.00 59.40 -12.51
N THR A 1212 -28.67 59.46 -12.54
CA THR A 1212 -27.84 58.81 -13.57
C THR A 1212 -27.31 57.44 -13.15
N ASP A 1213 -27.53 57.05 -11.90
CA ASP A 1213 -26.95 55.83 -11.35
C ASP A 1213 -27.75 54.61 -11.81
N LYS A 1214 -27.06 53.46 -11.88
CA LYS A 1214 -27.69 52.16 -12.08
C LYS A 1214 -27.77 51.47 -10.72
N PRO A 1215 -28.97 51.09 -10.26
CA PRO A 1215 -29.12 50.38 -9.00
C PRO A 1215 -28.51 48.98 -9.08
N VAL A 1216 -27.92 48.53 -7.97
CA VAL A 1216 -27.47 47.16 -7.73
C VAL A 1216 -27.91 46.76 -6.33
N ALA A 1217 -28.33 45.51 -6.16
CA ALA A 1217 -28.82 44.97 -4.89
C ALA A 1217 -28.21 43.57 -4.70
N GLY A 1218 -28.02 43.18 -3.45
CA GLY A 1218 -27.43 41.91 -3.04
C GLY A 1218 -27.40 41.79 -1.52
N ASP A 1219 -27.24 40.59 -0.99
CA ASP A 1219 -26.92 40.38 0.43
C ASP A 1219 -25.41 40.53 0.60
N TRP A 1220 -24.97 41.73 0.99
CA TRP A 1220 -23.54 42.04 1.12
C TRP A 1220 -23.01 41.76 2.52
N ASN A 1221 -23.87 41.46 3.49
CA ASN A 1221 -23.50 41.24 4.89
C ASN A 1221 -23.70 39.79 5.36
N GLY A 1222 -24.33 38.93 4.54
CA GLY A 1222 -24.57 37.52 4.79
C GLY A 1222 -25.71 37.22 5.77
N ASP A 1223 -26.65 38.15 5.98
CA ASP A 1223 -27.74 38.02 6.95
C ASP A 1223 -29.03 37.42 6.38
N GLY A 1224 -29.04 37.11 5.08
CA GLY A 1224 -30.20 36.57 4.36
C GLY A 1224 -31.20 37.62 3.89
N THR A 1225 -30.93 38.91 4.10
CA THR A 1225 -31.73 40.04 3.58
C THR A 1225 -30.95 40.78 2.51
N THR A 1226 -31.60 41.14 1.40
CA THR A 1226 -30.97 41.92 0.33
C THR A 1226 -30.96 43.42 0.67
N GLU A 1227 -29.81 44.08 0.51
CA GLU A 1227 -29.68 45.54 0.65
C GLU A 1227 -29.84 46.36 -0.63
#